data_AF-A0AAN8WFV5-F1
#
_entry.id   AF-A0AAN8WFV5-F1
#
_cell.length_a   1.000
_cell.length_b   1.000
_cell.length_c   1.000
_cell.angle_alpha   90.00
_cell.angle_beta   90.00
_cell.angle_gamma   90.00
#
_symmetry.space_group_name_H-M   'P 1'
#
loop_
_entity.id
_entity.type
_entity.pdbx_description
1 polymer ?
#
loop_
_entity_poly.entity_id
_entity_poly.type
_entity_poly.pdbx_seq_one_letter_code
_entity_poly.pdbx_strand_id
1 'polypeptide(L)'
;MNGASTSASLRSAFSYCVQEVRNYDYHHYLCLLELPTNMRKAAFALRAFNVETARAMDVASDPKIGLMRLLWWQETIDKIFAKKLIEQPTAQALASVISENKISKAWLKRSVDARINDASREVTSLPETIGELEQYAEDTVSTLLYMTLQAGGIKSTAADHAASHIGKASGLLLLLKSLPYHGSRSRQLSYIPAKVAAKHGLLWEEGGQRGIRMDSREGINEAVFEMASVANDHLMKARQLAGTVPAEAVPVLLPAVPAEVVLDSLRRVNFDVFDPRLPRATILICFRVLENVLLGSHLFLNGAVPNSLSSMANHRNKSLVNSTPLLLLIFLLVLDAPAYGRTARLNRWESGIRLPTDRGEPAEDDEAEVGTRWAVLVAGSSGFGNYRHQADVCHAYQILKKGGLKEENIVVFMYDDIASHEFNPRRGVIINHPQGQDVYAGVPKDYTGEQVTAENLYAVLLGDKDAVKGGSGKVVESKPNDRIFIYYSDHGGPGVLGMPNLPFLFANDFIEVLKKKHASGSYKEMVIYVEACESGSVFQGMMPEDLNIYVTTASNAEESSWGTYCPGMEPSPPPEFITCLGDLYSVAWMEDSETHNLKKETIKQQYEAVKERTSNFNTYTAGSHVMEYGNKSIKSEKLYLYQGYDPASVNFPPNNFRLDTHMDVVNQRDADLLFLWQRHKTAKDDSEKKAEILKQIRETMEHRVHLDNSIELIGKVLFGPEKGSNFLNSKRPAHLPLVDDWECLKSLVRLFESHCGSLTQYGMKHIRAFANVCNKGISTSALEEVLVAACGGRNNGPWTPSNRGYSA
;
A
#
# COMPACT_ATOMS: atom_id res chain seq x y z
N MET A 1 -11.88 38.09 7.89
CA MET A 1 -11.18 36.79 8.11
C MET A 1 -11.74 35.63 7.28
N ASN A 2 -12.93 35.70 6.68
CA ASN A 2 -13.54 34.57 5.94
C ASN A 2 -12.98 34.28 4.52
N GLY A 3 -12.25 35.20 3.89
CA GLY A 3 -11.71 35.01 2.52
C GLY A 3 -10.44 34.16 2.44
N ALA A 4 -9.62 34.14 3.50
CA ALA A 4 -8.39 33.34 3.54
C ALA A 4 -8.68 31.85 3.74
N SER A 5 -9.61 31.51 4.65
CA SER A 5 -10.05 30.14 4.93
C SER A 5 -10.71 29.46 3.72
N THR A 6 -11.57 30.17 3.00
CA THR A 6 -12.21 29.66 1.76
C THR A 6 -11.21 29.45 0.63
N SER A 7 -10.20 30.32 0.49
CA SER A 7 -9.14 30.14 -0.52
C SER A 7 -8.20 28.95 -0.24
N ALA A 8 -7.94 28.66 1.03
CA ALA A 8 -7.13 27.51 1.46
C ALA A 8 -7.90 26.19 1.26
N SER A 9 -9.19 26.17 1.60
CA SER A 9 -10.09 25.04 1.36
C SER A 9 -10.21 24.70 -0.13
N LEU A 10 -10.33 25.70 -1.00
CA LEU A 10 -10.43 25.46 -2.45
C LEU A 10 -9.13 24.93 -3.06
N ARG A 11 -7.96 25.40 -2.59
CA ARG A 11 -6.66 24.86 -3.02
C ARG A 11 -6.50 23.39 -2.64
N SER A 12 -6.92 23.02 -1.43
CA SER A 12 -6.95 21.63 -0.97
C SER A 12 -7.85 20.77 -1.87
N ALA A 13 -9.04 21.27 -2.21
CA ALA A 13 -9.98 20.59 -3.10
C ALA A 13 -9.39 20.30 -4.49
N PHE A 14 -8.70 21.26 -5.11
CA PHE A 14 -8.01 21.01 -6.39
C PHE A 14 -6.83 20.03 -6.26
N SER A 15 -6.08 20.10 -5.16
CA SER A 15 -5.00 19.14 -4.88
C SER A 15 -5.56 17.71 -4.75
N TYR A 16 -6.69 17.55 -4.07
CA TYR A 16 -7.42 16.28 -4.00
C TYR A 16 -7.82 15.78 -5.39
N CYS A 17 -8.40 16.63 -6.24
CA CYS A 17 -8.76 16.22 -7.61
C CYS A 17 -7.55 15.74 -8.42
N VAL A 18 -6.40 16.40 -8.31
CA VAL A 18 -5.16 15.97 -8.98
C VAL A 18 -4.73 14.59 -8.47
N GLN A 19 -4.78 14.37 -7.15
CA GLN A 19 -4.38 13.11 -6.53
C GLN A 19 -5.33 11.95 -6.89
N GLU A 20 -6.64 12.18 -6.89
CA GLU A 20 -7.63 11.19 -7.32
C GLU A 20 -7.39 10.72 -8.76
N VAL A 21 -7.17 11.67 -9.68
CA VAL A 21 -6.89 11.36 -11.08
C VAL A 21 -5.55 10.65 -11.23
N ARG A 22 -4.53 11.01 -10.45
CA ARG A 22 -3.23 10.34 -10.44
C ARG A 22 -3.34 8.89 -9.96
N ASN A 23 -4.11 8.64 -8.90
CA ASN A 23 -4.22 7.33 -8.28
C ASN A 23 -5.09 6.37 -9.09
N TYR A 24 -6.17 6.86 -9.69
CA TYR A 24 -7.21 6.02 -10.27
C TYR A 24 -7.42 6.18 -11.78
N ASP A 25 -6.85 7.21 -12.42
CA ASP A 25 -6.89 7.42 -13.87
C ASP A 25 -5.55 7.95 -14.43
N TYR A 26 -4.47 7.25 -14.05
CA TYR A 26 -3.09 7.70 -14.29
C TYR A 26 -2.75 7.95 -15.77
N HIS A 27 -3.31 7.18 -16.70
CA HIS A 27 -3.07 7.40 -18.14
C HIS A 27 -3.57 8.77 -18.59
N HIS A 28 -4.72 9.20 -18.07
CA HIS A 28 -5.27 10.49 -18.39
C HIS A 28 -4.67 11.59 -17.52
N TYR A 29 -4.22 11.30 -16.28
CA TYR A 29 -3.38 12.22 -15.52
C TYR A 29 -2.23 12.75 -16.38
N LEU A 30 -1.50 11.87 -17.08
CA LEU A 30 -0.42 12.26 -17.99
C LEU A 30 -0.92 13.11 -19.17
N CYS A 31 -2.04 12.74 -19.80
CA CYS A 31 -2.63 13.54 -20.87
C CYS A 31 -3.05 14.95 -20.39
N LEU A 32 -3.52 15.06 -19.15
CA LEU A 32 -3.95 16.34 -18.57
C LEU A 32 -2.76 17.27 -18.26
N LEU A 33 -1.57 16.72 -17.99
CA LEU A 33 -0.35 17.53 -17.80
C LEU A 33 0.04 18.29 -19.06
N GLU A 34 -0.36 17.81 -20.24
CA GLU A 34 -0.07 18.46 -21.52
C GLU A 34 -1.06 19.57 -21.88
N LEU A 35 -2.16 19.71 -21.13
CA LEU A 35 -3.09 20.80 -21.35
C LEU A 35 -2.46 22.15 -20.98
N PRO A 36 -2.86 23.25 -21.64
CA PRO A 36 -2.54 24.60 -21.19
C PRO A 36 -2.94 24.85 -19.73
N THR A 37 -2.16 25.64 -18.99
CA THR A 37 -2.37 25.87 -17.54
C THR A 37 -3.78 26.38 -17.20
N ASN A 38 -4.38 27.19 -18.09
CA ASN A 38 -5.75 27.69 -17.96
C ASN A 38 -6.84 26.60 -18.12
N MET A 39 -6.51 25.45 -18.67
CA MET A 39 -7.43 24.31 -18.85
C MET A 39 -7.24 23.21 -17.82
N ARG A 40 -6.02 23.04 -17.28
CA ARG A 40 -5.68 21.97 -16.33
C ARG A 40 -6.61 21.92 -15.12
N LYS A 41 -6.90 23.09 -14.52
CA LYS A 41 -7.77 23.21 -13.34
C LYS A 41 -9.14 22.59 -13.58
N ALA A 42 -9.79 22.97 -14.68
CA ALA A 42 -11.09 22.44 -15.07
C ALA A 42 -11.01 20.96 -15.44
N ALA A 43 -10.00 20.56 -16.21
CA ALA A 43 -9.85 19.20 -16.66
C ALA A 43 -9.61 18.21 -15.49
N PHE A 44 -8.78 18.56 -14.51
CA PHE A 44 -8.57 17.73 -13.31
C PHE A 44 -9.84 17.60 -12.46
N ALA A 45 -10.62 18.67 -12.28
CA ALA A 45 -11.88 18.60 -11.54
C ALA A 45 -12.91 17.72 -12.25
N LEU A 46 -13.09 17.89 -13.57
CA LEU A 46 -13.99 17.07 -14.39
C LEU A 46 -13.56 15.59 -14.40
N ARG A 47 -12.25 15.34 -14.42
CA ARG A 47 -11.70 13.98 -14.40
C ARG A 47 -11.83 13.32 -13.03
N ALA A 48 -11.61 14.06 -11.95
CA ALA A 48 -11.87 13.57 -10.59
C ALA A 48 -13.35 13.24 -10.39
N PHE A 49 -14.26 14.06 -10.92
CA PHE A 49 -15.69 13.75 -10.95
C PHE A 49 -15.98 12.44 -11.72
N ASN A 50 -15.30 12.19 -12.84
CA ASN A 50 -15.41 10.91 -13.53
C ASN A 50 -14.86 9.74 -12.68
N VAL A 51 -13.75 9.91 -11.97
CA VAL A 51 -13.21 8.87 -11.07
C VAL A 51 -14.24 8.50 -9.99
N GLU A 52 -14.80 9.51 -9.32
CA GLU A 52 -15.79 9.34 -8.25
C GLU A 52 -17.06 8.63 -8.73
N THR A 53 -17.58 9.03 -9.91
CA THR A 53 -18.79 8.42 -10.48
C THR A 53 -18.53 7.07 -11.13
N ALA A 54 -17.37 6.84 -11.74
CA ALA A 54 -17.03 5.57 -12.38
C ALA A 54 -16.85 4.44 -11.37
N ARG A 55 -16.25 4.75 -10.23
CA ARG A 55 -15.93 3.75 -9.20
C ARG A 55 -17.09 3.48 -8.25
N ALA A 56 -18.18 4.25 -8.33
CA ALA A 56 -19.28 4.21 -7.36
C ALA A 56 -19.84 2.80 -7.11
N MET A 57 -19.97 1.99 -8.16
CA MET A 57 -20.46 0.61 -8.06
C MET A 57 -19.39 -0.39 -7.60
N ASP A 58 -18.11 -0.14 -7.90
CA ASP A 58 -17.01 -1.08 -7.64
C ASP A 58 -16.50 -1.04 -6.19
N VAL A 59 -16.57 0.13 -5.56
CA VAL A 59 -16.11 0.35 -4.17
C VAL A 59 -17.18 0.02 -3.14
N ALA A 60 -18.41 -0.23 -3.57
CA ALA A 60 -19.53 -0.55 -2.69
C ALA A 60 -19.73 -2.07 -2.60
N SER A 61 -19.83 -2.59 -1.38
CA SER A 61 -20.13 -4.01 -1.15
C SER A 61 -21.59 -4.36 -1.45
N ASP A 62 -22.50 -3.39 -1.34
CA ASP A 62 -23.92 -3.50 -1.72
C ASP A 62 -24.20 -2.61 -2.94
N PRO A 63 -24.72 -3.16 -4.07
CA PRO A 63 -25.08 -2.39 -5.26
C PRO A 63 -26.02 -1.21 -4.99
N LYS A 64 -26.90 -1.30 -3.99
CA LYS A 64 -27.78 -0.19 -3.59
C LYS A 64 -26.99 1.01 -3.08
N ILE A 65 -25.89 0.77 -2.35
CA ILE A 65 -25.01 1.84 -1.85
C ILE A 65 -24.29 2.52 -3.03
N GLY A 66 -23.83 1.74 -4.02
CA GLY A 66 -23.24 2.29 -5.23
C GLY A 66 -24.23 3.17 -6.01
N LEU A 67 -25.47 2.71 -6.18
CA LEU A 67 -26.54 3.47 -6.82
C LEU A 67 -26.89 4.74 -6.02
N MET A 68 -26.96 4.68 -4.69
CA MET A 68 -27.16 5.84 -3.83
C MET A 68 -26.06 6.90 -4.01
N ARG A 69 -24.81 6.49 -4.21
CA ARG A 69 -23.70 7.42 -4.49
C ARG A 69 -23.87 8.12 -5.84
N LEU A 70 -24.35 7.42 -6.87
CA LEU A 70 -24.64 8.04 -8.17
C LEU A 70 -25.82 9.02 -8.09
N LEU A 71 -26.88 8.66 -7.39
CA LEU A 71 -28.03 9.54 -7.13
C LEU A 71 -27.60 10.77 -6.32
N TRP A 72 -26.74 10.60 -5.32
CA TRP A 72 -26.15 11.71 -4.57
C TRP A 72 -25.35 12.65 -5.48
N TRP A 73 -24.59 12.13 -6.46
CA TRP A 73 -23.89 12.96 -7.43
C TRP A 73 -24.84 13.71 -8.36
N GLN A 74 -25.96 13.09 -8.76
CA GLN A 74 -27.01 13.76 -9.53
C GLN A 74 -27.60 14.96 -8.75
N GLU A 75 -27.92 14.77 -7.47
CA GLU A 75 -28.37 15.86 -6.59
C GLU A 75 -27.29 16.91 -6.32
N THR A 76 -26.04 16.47 -6.18
CA THR A 76 -24.88 17.34 -5.93
C THR A 76 -24.69 18.30 -7.09
N ILE A 77 -24.84 17.83 -8.34
CA ILE A 77 -24.85 18.70 -9.52
C ILE A 77 -25.99 19.72 -9.41
N ASP A 78 -27.20 19.31 -9.04
CA ASP A 78 -28.33 20.25 -8.85
C ASP A 78 -28.01 21.31 -7.77
N LYS A 79 -27.39 20.89 -6.66
CA LYS A 79 -26.96 21.77 -5.55
C LYS A 79 -25.86 22.75 -5.98
N ILE A 80 -24.88 22.31 -6.77
CA ILE A 80 -23.80 23.16 -7.30
C ILE A 80 -24.37 24.27 -8.20
N PHE A 81 -25.27 23.93 -9.13
CA PHE A 81 -25.90 24.94 -10.00
C PHE A 81 -26.87 25.86 -9.25
N ALA A 82 -27.40 25.41 -8.11
CA ALA A 82 -28.15 26.24 -7.17
C ALA A 82 -27.25 27.06 -6.22
N LYS A 83 -25.92 27.03 -6.40
CA LYS A 83 -24.91 27.72 -5.57
C LYS A 83 -24.95 27.34 -4.09
N LYS A 84 -25.35 26.10 -3.78
CA LYS A 84 -25.29 25.55 -2.42
C LYS A 84 -23.88 25.03 -2.12
N LEU A 85 -23.42 25.24 -0.89
CA LEU A 85 -22.13 24.73 -0.42
C LEU A 85 -22.19 23.21 -0.25
N ILE A 86 -21.11 22.53 -0.65
CA ILE A 86 -20.94 21.08 -0.51
C ILE A 86 -19.53 20.83 0.03
N GLU A 87 -19.39 19.97 1.03
CA GLU A 87 -18.10 19.73 1.71
C GLU A 87 -17.17 18.77 0.95
N GLN A 88 -17.72 17.94 0.06
CA GLN A 88 -16.93 16.97 -0.70
C GLN A 88 -15.91 17.68 -1.63
N PRO A 89 -14.61 17.36 -1.57
CA PRO A 89 -13.56 18.13 -2.26
C PRO A 89 -13.73 18.23 -3.78
N THR A 90 -14.07 17.14 -4.45
CA THR A 90 -14.34 17.14 -5.91
C THR A 90 -15.52 18.04 -6.27
N ALA A 91 -16.59 18.05 -5.45
CA ALA A 91 -17.75 18.91 -5.63
C ALA A 91 -17.41 20.40 -5.42
N GLN A 92 -16.52 20.72 -4.48
CA GLN A 92 -16.01 22.08 -4.28
C GLN A 92 -15.19 22.57 -5.47
N ALA A 93 -14.26 21.74 -5.95
CA ALA A 93 -13.47 22.03 -7.14
C ALA A 93 -14.37 22.20 -8.38
N LEU A 94 -15.35 21.31 -8.55
CA LEU A 94 -16.32 21.36 -9.64
C LEU A 94 -17.19 22.63 -9.58
N ALA A 95 -17.63 23.04 -8.39
CA ALA A 95 -18.39 24.29 -8.21
C ALA A 95 -17.59 25.53 -8.60
N SER A 96 -16.29 25.59 -8.22
CA SER A 96 -15.39 26.66 -8.67
C SER A 96 -15.25 26.66 -10.19
N VAL A 97 -15.01 25.50 -10.80
CA VAL A 97 -14.86 25.37 -12.25
C VAL A 97 -16.15 25.77 -13.00
N ILE A 98 -17.32 25.36 -12.52
CA ILE A 98 -18.61 25.75 -13.11
C ILE A 98 -18.88 27.25 -12.96
N SER A 99 -18.39 27.89 -11.89
CA SER A 99 -18.52 29.35 -11.74
C SER A 99 -17.58 30.12 -12.68
N GLU A 100 -16.43 29.54 -13.03
CA GLU A 100 -15.37 30.16 -13.84
C GLU A 100 -15.54 29.86 -15.34
N ASN A 101 -16.11 28.71 -15.68
CA ASN A 101 -16.24 28.18 -17.04
C ASN A 101 -17.73 27.94 -17.38
N LYS A 102 -18.11 28.12 -18.65
CA LYS A 102 -19.49 27.90 -19.12
C LYS A 102 -19.80 26.41 -19.32
N ILE A 103 -19.62 25.57 -18.31
CA ILE A 103 -19.92 24.13 -18.40
C ILE A 103 -21.43 23.89 -18.26
N SER A 104 -22.00 23.12 -19.18
CA SER A 104 -23.44 22.83 -19.14
C SER A 104 -23.80 21.84 -18.03
N LYS A 105 -24.85 22.16 -17.27
CA LYS A 105 -25.49 21.23 -16.33
C LYS A 105 -25.94 19.93 -17.01
N ALA A 106 -26.42 20.04 -18.25
CA ALA A 106 -26.92 18.89 -19.00
C ALA A 106 -25.81 17.87 -19.29
N TRP A 107 -24.58 18.34 -19.56
CA TRP A 107 -23.44 17.45 -19.80
C TRP A 107 -23.06 16.64 -18.55
N LEU A 108 -23.01 17.30 -17.39
CA LEU A 108 -22.72 16.62 -16.12
C LEU A 108 -23.80 15.60 -15.76
N LYS A 109 -25.08 15.95 -15.93
CA LYS A 109 -26.18 15.00 -15.65
C LYS A 109 -26.19 13.84 -16.64
N ARG A 110 -25.97 14.08 -17.94
CA ARG A 110 -25.88 13.04 -18.98
C ARG A 110 -24.91 11.92 -18.59
N SER A 111 -23.72 12.26 -18.11
CA SER A 111 -22.72 11.26 -17.69
C SER A 111 -23.13 10.48 -16.45
N VAL A 112 -23.82 11.08 -15.49
CA VAL A 112 -24.30 10.39 -14.28
C VAL A 112 -25.50 9.52 -14.61
N ASP A 113 -26.43 10.03 -15.41
CA ASP A 113 -27.66 9.33 -15.83
C ASP A 113 -27.30 8.07 -16.62
N ALA A 114 -26.29 8.12 -17.49
CA ALA A 114 -25.78 6.94 -18.18
C ALA A 114 -25.26 5.86 -17.21
N ARG A 115 -24.57 6.26 -16.13
CA ARG A 115 -24.08 5.34 -15.09
C ARG A 115 -25.21 4.82 -14.20
N ILE A 116 -26.21 5.64 -13.89
CA ILE A 116 -27.41 5.20 -13.17
C ILE A 116 -28.17 4.16 -14.00
N ASN A 117 -28.35 4.41 -15.29
CA ASN A 117 -29.01 3.48 -16.21
C ASN A 117 -28.24 2.16 -16.35
N ASP A 118 -26.90 2.21 -16.39
CA ASP A 118 -26.03 1.03 -16.36
C ASP A 118 -26.13 0.27 -15.02
N ALA A 119 -26.09 0.97 -13.89
CA ALA A 119 -26.20 0.38 -12.56
C ALA A 119 -27.60 -0.18 -12.24
N SER A 120 -28.64 0.36 -12.88
CA SER A 120 -30.04 -0.05 -12.67
C SER A 120 -30.48 -1.16 -13.62
N ARG A 121 -29.62 -1.59 -14.56
CA ARG A 121 -29.89 -2.76 -15.40
C ARG A 121 -30.01 -4.01 -14.54
N GLU A 122 -30.99 -4.85 -14.85
CA GLU A 122 -31.07 -6.17 -14.25
C GLU A 122 -29.83 -6.97 -14.60
N VAL A 123 -29.33 -7.78 -13.67
CA VAL A 123 -28.10 -8.58 -13.83
C VAL A 123 -28.16 -9.48 -15.08
N THR A 124 -29.36 -9.89 -15.51
CA THR A 124 -29.63 -10.72 -16.69
C THR A 124 -29.82 -9.91 -17.99
N SER A 125 -29.82 -8.57 -17.94
CA SER A 125 -30.05 -7.73 -19.10
C SER A 125 -28.73 -7.40 -19.84
N LEU A 126 -28.44 -8.19 -20.87
CA LEU A 126 -27.32 -7.93 -21.79
C LEU A 126 -27.66 -6.78 -22.76
N PRO A 127 -26.71 -5.89 -23.09
CA PRO A 127 -26.85 -4.95 -24.21
C PRO A 127 -27.17 -5.70 -25.51
N GLU A 128 -28.01 -5.15 -26.39
CA GLU A 128 -28.38 -5.85 -27.63
C GLU A 128 -27.32 -5.69 -28.72
N THR A 129 -26.76 -4.49 -28.84
CA THR A 129 -25.88 -4.09 -29.94
C THR A 129 -24.63 -3.39 -29.44
N ILE A 130 -23.57 -3.40 -30.25
CA ILE A 130 -22.37 -2.58 -30.01
C ILE A 130 -22.74 -1.08 -29.94
N GLY A 131 -23.75 -0.66 -30.70
CA GLY A 131 -24.24 0.72 -30.72
C GLY A 131 -24.75 1.22 -29.38
N GLU A 132 -25.30 0.36 -28.52
CA GLU A 132 -25.69 0.74 -27.15
C GLU A 132 -24.46 1.05 -26.28
N LEU A 133 -23.37 0.31 -26.48
CA LEU A 133 -22.11 0.54 -25.78
C LEU A 133 -21.37 1.77 -26.34
N GLU A 134 -21.46 2.03 -27.64
CA GLU A 134 -21.03 3.30 -28.24
C GLU A 134 -21.80 4.47 -27.64
N GLN A 135 -23.12 4.33 -27.44
CA GLN A 135 -23.94 5.36 -26.82
C GLN A 135 -23.56 5.58 -25.36
N TYR A 136 -23.32 4.52 -24.58
CA TYR A 136 -22.81 4.62 -23.21
C TYR A 136 -21.45 5.34 -23.15
N ALA A 137 -20.52 4.97 -24.05
CA ALA A 137 -19.21 5.61 -24.15
C ALA A 137 -19.31 7.09 -24.58
N GLU A 138 -20.27 7.41 -25.45
CA GLU A 138 -20.58 8.78 -25.85
C GLU A 138 -21.13 9.60 -24.67
N ASP A 139 -22.06 9.02 -23.91
CA ASP A 139 -22.70 9.70 -22.77
C ASP A 139 -21.75 9.91 -21.60
N THR A 140 -20.71 9.08 -21.47
CA THR A 140 -19.71 9.13 -20.38
C THR A 140 -18.38 9.73 -20.81
N VAL A 141 -17.59 9.00 -21.62
CA VAL A 141 -16.21 9.36 -21.96
C VAL A 141 -16.15 10.53 -22.95
N SER A 142 -16.96 10.53 -24.01
CA SER A 142 -17.00 11.66 -24.96
C SER A 142 -17.49 12.94 -24.28
N THR A 143 -18.49 12.84 -23.41
CA THR A 143 -18.99 13.95 -22.59
C THR A 143 -17.88 14.64 -21.79
N LEU A 144 -16.92 13.91 -21.23
CA LEU A 144 -15.77 14.51 -20.55
C LEU A 144 -14.88 15.33 -21.48
N LEU A 145 -14.66 14.86 -22.70
CA LEU A 145 -13.88 15.58 -23.70
C LEU A 145 -14.61 16.85 -24.16
N TYR A 146 -15.92 16.80 -24.38
CA TYR A 146 -16.74 17.97 -24.68
C TYR A 146 -16.68 19.02 -23.57
N MET A 147 -16.80 18.61 -22.31
CA MET A 147 -16.71 19.54 -21.17
C MET A 147 -15.31 20.14 -21.04
N THR A 148 -14.26 19.38 -21.39
CA THR A 148 -12.87 19.88 -21.38
C THR A 148 -12.62 20.89 -22.51
N LEU A 149 -13.10 20.62 -23.72
CA LEU A 149 -13.10 21.57 -24.84
C LEU A 149 -13.87 22.86 -24.47
N GLN A 150 -15.07 22.71 -23.91
CA GLN A 150 -15.92 23.81 -23.47
C GLN A 150 -15.25 24.65 -22.37
N ALA A 151 -14.58 24.01 -21.41
CA ALA A 151 -13.84 24.69 -20.36
C ALA A 151 -12.66 25.50 -20.92
N GLY A 152 -12.00 25.00 -21.97
CA GLY A 152 -10.97 25.72 -22.73
C GLY A 152 -11.49 26.84 -23.62
N GLY A 153 -12.81 27.02 -23.73
CA GLY A 153 -13.41 28.01 -24.62
C GLY A 153 -13.37 27.61 -26.10
N ILE A 154 -13.05 26.36 -26.40
CA ILE A 154 -12.88 25.84 -27.75
C ILE A 154 -14.25 25.52 -28.32
N LYS A 155 -14.57 26.11 -29.48
CA LYS A 155 -15.83 25.90 -30.20
C LYS A 155 -15.52 25.46 -31.62
N SER A 156 -15.50 24.15 -31.84
CA SER A 156 -15.22 23.59 -33.16
C SER A 156 -15.96 22.28 -33.34
N THR A 157 -16.84 22.24 -34.34
CA THR A 157 -17.56 21.02 -34.72
C THR A 157 -16.61 19.89 -35.10
N ALA A 158 -15.45 20.21 -35.71
CA ALA A 158 -14.43 19.21 -36.02
C ALA A 158 -13.79 18.63 -34.74
N ALA A 159 -13.49 19.48 -33.74
CA ALA A 159 -12.98 19.03 -32.45
C ALA A 159 -14.01 18.19 -31.69
N ASP A 160 -15.29 18.57 -31.73
CA ASP A 160 -16.39 17.81 -31.12
C ASP A 160 -16.54 16.44 -31.81
N HIS A 161 -16.52 16.38 -33.14
CA HIS A 161 -16.56 15.09 -33.86
C HIS A 161 -15.36 14.20 -33.54
N ALA A 162 -14.16 14.77 -33.44
CA ALA A 162 -12.96 14.03 -33.06
C ALA A 162 -13.05 13.53 -31.60
N ALA A 163 -13.54 14.37 -30.68
CA ALA A 163 -13.79 14.01 -29.28
C ALA A 163 -14.84 12.89 -29.16
N SER A 164 -15.92 12.92 -29.95
CA SER A 164 -16.92 11.83 -30.01
C SER A 164 -16.27 10.50 -30.35
N HIS A 165 -15.48 10.47 -31.42
CA HIS A 165 -14.84 9.25 -31.87
C HIS A 165 -13.78 8.74 -30.88
N ILE A 166 -12.96 9.63 -30.32
CA ILE A 166 -11.95 9.25 -29.32
C ILE A 166 -12.62 8.74 -28.03
N GLY A 167 -13.70 9.40 -27.59
CA GLY A 167 -14.45 8.99 -26.40
C GLY A 167 -15.12 7.63 -26.59
N LYS A 168 -15.78 7.39 -27.72
CA LYS A 168 -16.36 6.08 -28.08
C LYS A 168 -15.31 4.98 -28.12
N ALA A 169 -14.19 5.21 -28.81
CA ALA A 169 -13.10 4.24 -28.86
C ALA A 169 -12.55 3.92 -27.46
N SER A 170 -12.26 4.95 -26.67
CA SER A 170 -11.72 4.81 -25.32
C SER A 170 -12.69 4.08 -24.38
N GLY A 171 -13.99 4.39 -24.46
CA GLY A 171 -15.02 3.74 -23.67
C GLY A 171 -15.20 2.27 -24.02
N LEU A 172 -15.29 1.93 -25.31
CA LEU A 172 -15.37 0.54 -25.76
C LEU A 172 -14.16 -0.28 -25.29
N LEU A 173 -12.95 0.27 -25.44
CA LEU A 173 -11.72 -0.41 -25.01
C LEU A 173 -11.64 -0.56 -23.48
N LEU A 174 -12.17 0.40 -22.71
CA LEU A 174 -12.26 0.29 -21.26
C LEU A 174 -13.22 -0.82 -20.84
N LEU A 175 -14.39 -0.92 -21.48
CA LEU A 175 -15.36 -2.01 -21.25
C LEU A 175 -14.76 -3.38 -21.60
N LEU A 176 -14.00 -3.49 -22.70
CA LEU A 176 -13.30 -4.72 -23.06
C LEU A 176 -12.24 -5.09 -22.00
N LYS A 177 -11.48 -4.12 -21.52
CA LYS A 177 -10.46 -4.32 -20.49
C LYS A 177 -11.05 -4.68 -19.12
N SER A 178 -12.31 -4.30 -18.84
CA SER A 178 -12.97 -4.64 -17.58
C SER A 178 -13.63 -6.03 -17.59
N LEU A 179 -13.77 -6.67 -18.76
CA LEU A 179 -14.37 -8.01 -18.89
C LEU A 179 -13.77 -9.07 -17.94
N PRO A 180 -12.44 -9.17 -17.74
CA PRO A 180 -11.87 -10.13 -16.79
C PRO A 180 -12.30 -9.86 -15.34
N TYR A 181 -12.36 -8.58 -14.96
CA TYR A 181 -12.77 -8.17 -13.63
C TYR A 181 -14.25 -8.51 -13.38
N HIS A 182 -15.16 -8.15 -14.29
CA HIS A 182 -16.58 -8.49 -14.16
C HIS A 182 -16.80 -10.00 -14.24
N GLY A 183 -16.14 -10.70 -15.16
CA GLY A 183 -16.20 -12.16 -15.28
C GLY A 183 -15.78 -12.88 -13.99
N SER A 184 -14.75 -12.37 -13.29
CA SER A 184 -14.31 -12.96 -12.01
C SER A 184 -15.27 -12.70 -10.84
N ARG A 185 -15.91 -11.52 -10.80
CA ARG A 185 -16.68 -11.05 -9.65
C ARG A 185 -18.17 -11.41 -9.73
N SER A 186 -18.78 -11.36 -10.92
CA SER A 186 -20.20 -11.66 -11.13
C SER A 186 -20.44 -12.96 -11.92
N ARG A 187 -19.38 -13.66 -12.34
CA ARG A 187 -19.45 -14.84 -13.24
C ARG A 187 -20.18 -14.56 -14.56
N GLN A 188 -20.18 -13.30 -15.01
CA GLN A 188 -20.88 -12.86 -16.22
C GLN A 188 -20.04 -11.82 -17.00
N LEU A 189 -20.14 -11.85 -18.32
CA LEU A 189 -19.51 -10.89 -19.24
C LEU A 189 -20.53 -9.84 -19.69
N SER A 190 -20.99 -8.99 -18.76
CA SER A 190 -22.13 -8.08 -18.95
C SER A 190 -21.99 -7.03 -20.07
N TYR A 191 -20.80 -6.89 -20.66
CA TYR A 191 -20.51 -5.89 -21.70
C TYR A 191 -20.21 -6.48 -23.09
N ILE A 192 -20.41 -7.78 -23.31
CA ILE A 192 -20.47 -8.32 -24.67
C ILE A 192 -21.94 -8.29 -25.13
N PRO A 193 -22.30 -7.60 -26.23
CA PRO A 193 -23.68 -7.51 -26.66
C PRO A 193 -24.28 -8.86 -27.09
N ALA A 194 -25.59 -9.06 -26.88
CA ALA A 194 -26.30 -10.30 -27.18
C ALA A 194 -26.17 -10.72 -28.65
N LYS A 195 -26.25 -9.79 -29.61
CA LYS A 195 -26.05 -10.11 -31.03
C LYS A 195 -24.62 -10.55 -31.37
N VAL A 196 -23.62 -9.97 -30.70
CA VAL A 196 -22.21 -10.35 -30.86
C VAL A 196 -22.00 -11.73 -30.24
N ALA A 197 -22.52 -11.94 -29.03
CA ALA A 197 -22.47 -13.23 -28.35
C ALA A 197 -23.15 -14.33 -29.18
N ALA A 198 -24.33 -14.07 -29.75
CA ALA A 198 -25.06 -15.04 -30.58
C ALA A 198 -24.27 -15.40 -31.85
N LYS A 199 -23.69 -14.41 -32.52
CA LYS A 199 -22.87 -14.59 -33.73
C LYS A 199 -21.66 -15.51 -33.49
N HIS A 200 -21.06 -15.42 -32.31
CA HIS A 200 -19.87 -16.19 -31.93
C HIS A 200 -20.18 -17.41 -31.06
N GLY A 201 -21.45 -17.85 -31.01
CA GLY A 201 -21.86 -19.06 -30.28
C GLY A 201 -21.74 -18.96 -28.75
N LEU A 202 -21.63 -17.75 -28.22
CA LEU A 202 -21.50 -17.50 -26.78
C LEU A 202 -22.84 -17.27 -26.09
N LEU A 203 -23.91 -16.91 -26.80
CA LEU A 203 -25.20 -16.65 -26.17
C LEU A 203 -25.86 -17.97 -25.75
N TRP A 204 -26.35 -18.02 -24.51
CA TRP A 204 -27.25 -19.07 -24.05
C TRP A 204 -28.55 -18.45 -23.53
N GLU A 205 -29.65 -19.18 -23.71
CA GLU A 205 -30.99 -18.79 -23.25
C GLU A 205 -31.66 -19.99 -22.59
N GLU A 206 -32.05 -19.86 -21.31
CA GLU A 206 -32.75 -20.91 -20.56
C GLU A 206 -33.71 -20.28 -19.55
N GLY A 207 -34.96 -20.76 -19.49
CA GLY A 207 -35.95 -20.30 -18.49
C GLY A 207 -36.29 -18.81 -18.52
N GLY A 208 -36.12 -18.12 -19.66
CA GLY A 208 -36.31 -16.67 -19.79
C GLY A 208 -35.11 -15.83 -19.34
N GLN A 209 -34.01 -16.47 -18.93
CA GLN A 209 -32.72 -15.82 -18.68
C GLN A 209 -31.79 -16.01 -19.87
N ARG A 210 -30.95 -15.01 -20.10
CA ARG A 210 -29.96 -14.97 -21.18
C ARG A 210 -28.62 -14.56 -20.62
N GLY A 211 -27.55 -15.17 -21.10
CA GLY A 211 -26.20 -14.97 -20.59
C GLY A 211 -25.12 -15.35 -21.59
N ILE A 212 -23.87 -15.16 -21.21
CA ILE A 212 -22.71 -15.38 -22.06
C ILE A 212 -21.92 -16.57 -21.53
N ARG A 213 -21.73 -17.54 -22.41
CA ARG A 213 -20.90 -18.72 -22.19
C ARG A 213 -19.44 -18.29 -22.05
N MET A 214 -18.79 -18.76 -20.99
CA MET A 214 -17.39 -18.44 -20.70
C MET A 214 -16.42 -19.59 -20.99
N ASP A 215 -16.93 -20.74 -21.39
CA ASP A 215 -16.19 -21.97 -21.72
C ASP A 215 -15.56 -21.93 -23.12
N SER A 216 -16.09 -21.10 -24.04
CA SER A 216 -15.52 -20.89 -25.38
C SER A 216 -14.56 -19.70 -25.40
N ARG A 217 -13.27 -19.99 -25.17
CA ARG A 217 -12.22 -18.96 -25.23
C ARG A 217 -12.09 -18.34 -26.63
N GLU A 218 -12.17 -19.16 -27.66
CA GLU A 218 -12.12 -18.71 -29.06
C GLU A 218 -13.28 -17.77 -29.39
N GLY A 219 -14.51 -18.14 -29.02
CA GLY A 219 -15.68 -17.29 -29.24
C GLY A 219 -15.58 -15.95 -28.51
N ILE A 220 -15.02 -15.92 -27.29
CA ILE A 220 -14.78 -14.66 -26.56
C ILE A 220 -13.75 -13.80 -27.29
N ASN A 221 -12.65 -14.37 -27.77
CA ASN A 221 -11.63 -13.62 -28.50
C ASN A 221 -12.20 -13.01 -29.80
N GLU A 222 -13.04 -13.74 -30.53
CA GLU A 222 -13.75 -13.24 -31.73
C GLU A 222 -14.75 -12.13 -31.39
N ALA A 223 -15.48 -12.24 -30.28
CA ALA A 223 -16.36 -11.18 -29.80
C ALA A 223 -15.59 -9.92 -29.40
N VAL A 224 -14.47 -10.06 -28.71
CA VAL A 224 -13.57 -8.96 -28.35
C VAL A 224 -12.99 -8.32 -29.61
N PHE A 225 -12.56 -9.14 -30.59
CA PHE A 225 -12.03 -8.65 -31.86
C PHE A 225 -13.04 -7.79 -32.62
N GLU A 226 -14.30 -8.22 -32.69
CA GLU A 226 -15.37 -7.46 -33.36
C GLU A 226 -15.61 -6.11 -32.69
N MET A 227 -15.68 -6.08 -31.36
CA MET A 227 -15.83 -4.83 -30.60
C MET A 227 -14.60 -3.92 -30.71
N ALA A 228 -13.39 -4.49 -30.65
CA ALA A 228 -12.13 -3.77 -30.80
C ALA A 228 -11.97 -3.19 -32.22
N SER A 229 -12.55 -3.85 -33.22
CA SER A 229 -12.60 -3.36 -34.60
C SER A 229 -13.45 -2.08 -34.71
N VAL A 230 -14.60 -2.04 -34.05
CA VAL A 230 -15.42 -0.81 -33.97
C VAL A 230 -14.68 0.32 -33.26
N ALA A 231 -13.97 0.01 -32.16
CA ALA A 231 -13.13 1.00 -31.48
C ALA A 231 -11.99 1.52 -32.40
N ASN A 232 -11.37 0.65 -33.19
CA ASN A 232 -10.37 1.02 -34.18
C ASN A 232 -10.94 1.94 -35.27
N ASP A 233 -12.13 1.65 -35.79
CA ASP A 233 -12.80 2.47 -36.81
C ASP A 233 -13.06 3.90 -36.30
N HIS A 234 -13.42 4.04 -35.02
CA HIS A 234 -13.52 5.35 -34.39
C HIS A 234 -12.17 6.06 -34.31
N LEU A 235 -11.09 5.39 -33.89
CA LEU A 235 -9.75 6.00 -33.89
C LEU A 235 -9.32 6.42 -35.30
N MET A 236 -9.65 5.63 -36.33
CA MET A 236 -9.38 5.97 -37.73
C MET A 236 -10.18 7.20 -38.18
N LYS A 237 -11.47 7.29 -37.84
CA LYS A 237 -12.28 8.48 -38.13
C LYS A 237 -11.76 9.72 -37.41
N ALA A 238 -11.35 9.61 -36.16
CA ALA A 238 -10.72 10.71 -35.42
C ALA A 238 -9.43 11.20 -36.10
N ARG A 239 -8.60 10.28 -36.62
CA ARG A 239 -7.40 10.62 -37.41
C ARG A 239 -7.73 11.30 -38.73
N GLN A 240 -8.80 10.89 -39.42
CA GLN A 240 -9.22 11.58 -40.66
C GLN A 240 -9.62 13.03 -40.40
N LEU A 241 -10.15 13.34 -39.22
CA LEU A 241 -10.56 14.69 -38.83
C LEU A 241 -9.38 15.58 -38.39
N ALA A 242 -8.21 15.00 -38.11
CA ALA A 242 -7.02 15.68 -37.64
C ALA A 242 -6.70 17.02 -38.30
N GLY A 243 -6.64 17.04 -39.64
CA GLY A 243 -6.30 18.23 -40.41
C GLY A 243 -7.33 19.36 -40.32
N THR A 244 -8.51 19.07 -39.76
CA THR A 244 -9.61 20.03 -39.57
C THR A 244 -9.80 20.43 -38.10
N VAL A 245 -9.07 19.79 -37.18
CA VAL A 245 -9.11 20.11 -35.75
C VAL A 245 -8.20 21.33 -35.46
N PRO A 246 -8.70 22.38 -34.77
CA PRO A 246 -7.88 23.51 -34.36
C PRO A 246 -6.72 23.08 -33.45
N ALA A 247 -5.56 23.75 -33.58
CA ALA A 247 -4.35 23.38 -32.85
C ALA A 247 -4.55 23.40 -31.32
N GLU A 248 -5.34 24.36 -30.82
CA GLU A 248 -5.69 24.50 -29.41
C GLU A 248 -6.53 23.34 -28.86
N ALA A 249 -7.23 22.59 -29.73
CA ALA A 249 -8.03 21.44 -29.34
C ALA A 249 -7.23 20.14 -29.25
N VAL A 250 -6.09 20.06 -29.93
CA VAL A 250 -5.26 18.85 -30.03
C VAL A 250 -4.86 18.29 -28.66
N PRO A 251 -4.41 19.09 -27.67
CA PRO A 251 -4.06 18.58 -26.34
C PRO A 251 -5.24 17.88 -25.62
N VAL A 252 -6.47 18.33 -25.85
CA VAL A 252 -7.67 17.72 -25.25
C VAL A 252 -7.94 16.33 -25.85
N LEU A 253 -7.48 16.08 -27.07
CA LEU A 253 -7.69 14.84 -27.82
C LEU A 253 -6.56 13.80 -27.60
N LEU A 254 -5.55 14.11 -26.79
CA LEU A 254 -4.48 13.17 -26.40
C LEU A 254 -4.95 11.82 -25.84
N PRO A 255 -6.14 11.68 -25.23
CA PRO A 255 -6.67 10.37 -24.84
C PRO A 255 -6.79 9.34 -25.98
N ALA A 256 -6.66 9.74 -27.24
CA ALA A 256 -6.49 8.82 -28.38
C ALA A 256 -5.25 7.92 -28.25
N VAL A 257 -4.17 8.40 -27.62
CA VAL A 257 -2.91 7.67 -27.44
C VAL A 257 -3.08 6.45 -26.51
N PRO A 258 -3.58 6.58 -25.26
CA PRO A 258 -3.82 5.42 -24.43
C PRO A 258 -4.84 4.45 -25.03
N ALA A 259 -5.85 4.94 -25.77
CA ALA A 259 -6.80 4.09 -26.48
C ALA A 259 -6.08 3.21 -27.53
N GLU A 260 -5.21 3.79 -28.35
CA GLU A 260 -4.45 3.00 -29.33
C GLU A 260 -3.50 2.00 -28.64
N VAL A 261 -2.83 2.38 -27.55
CA VAL A 261 -1.95 1.45 -26.83
C VAL A 261 -2.73 0.24 -26.31
N VAL A 262 -3.96 0.44 -25.81
CA VAL A 262 -4.82 -0.67 -25.37
C VAL A 262 -5.19 -1.55 -26.57
N LEU A 263 -5.57 -0.96 -27.69
CA LEU A 263 -5.91 -1.69 -28.91
C LEU A 263 -4.72 -2.52 -29.45
N ASP A 264 -3.52 -1.94 -29.50
CA ASP A 264 -2.28 -2.63 -29.88
C ASP A 264 -1.94 -3.76 -28.90
N SER A 265 -2.21 -3.56 -27.61
CA SER A 265 -1.98 -4.59 -26.59
C SER A 265 -2.91 -5.78 -26.80
N LEU A 266 -4.20 -5.53 -27.07
CA LEU A 266 -5.18 -6.57 -27.40
C LEU A 266 -4.77 -7.34 -28.66
N ARG A 267 -4.34 -6.64 -29.72
CA ARG A 267 -3.84 -7.28 -30.95
C ARG A 267 -2.70 -8.28 -30.70
N ARG A 268 -1.74 -7.94 -29.84
CA ARG A 268 -0.56 -8.78 -29.55
C ARG A 268 -0.90 -10.09 -28.84
N VAL A 269 -2.02 -10.11 -28.11
CA VAL A 269 -2.51 -11.30 -27.40
C VAL A 269 -3.67 -11.96 -28.13
N ASN A 270 -3.84 -11.69 -29.42
CA ASN A 270 -4.93 -12.23 -30.24
C ASN A 270 -6.32 -11.96 -29.62
N PHE A 271 -6.53 -10.73 -29.13
CA PHE A 271 -7.77 -10.25 -28.52
C PHE A 271 -8.23 -11.05 -27.30
N ASP A 272 -7.32 -11.81 -26.70
CA ASP A 272 -7.56 -12.49 -25.46
C ASP A 272 -7.46 -11.50 -24.27
N VAL A 273 -8.62 -11.05 -23.77
CA VAL A 273 -8.71 -10.12 -22.64
C VAL A 273 -8.25 -10.70 -21.30
N PHE A 274 -8.11 -12.03 -21.16
CA PHE A 274 -7.61 -12.64 -19.93
C PHE A 274 -6.18 -13.17 -20.07
N ASP A 275 -5.49 -12.86 -21.17
CA ASP A 275 -4.08 -13.19 -21.33
C ASP A 275 -3.24 -12.45 -20.26
N PRO A 276 -2.43 -13.16 -19.45
CA PRO A 276 -1.61 -12.53 -18.41
C PRO A 276 -0.54 -11.58 -18.96
N ARG A 277 -0.22 -11.66 -20.26
CA ARG A 277 0.67 -10.75 -21.00
C ARG A 277 -0.02 -9.45 -21.42
N LEU A 278 -1.26 -9.19 -21.01
CA LEU A 278 -1.83 -7.85 -20.94
C LEU A 278 -1.43 -7.21 -19.59
N PRO A 279 -0.19 -6.68 -19.41
CA PRO A 279 0.09 -5.89 -18.23
C PRO A 279 -0.81 -4.64 -18.20
N ARG A 280 -0.97 -4.02 -17.03
CA ARG A 280 -1.42 -2.63 -16.94
C ARG A 280 -0.49 -1.81 -17.86
N ALA A 281 -0.94 -1.45 -19.06
CA ALA A 281 -0.14 -0.84 -20.14
C ALA A 281 0.46 0.55 -19.82
N THR A 282 0.57 0.89 -18.53
CA THR A 282 1.00 2.16 -17.96
C THR A 282 2.36 2.59 -18.45
N ILE A 283 3.34 1.69 -18.50
CA ILE A 283 4.71 2.04 -18.91
C ILE A 283 4.75 2.43 -20.39
N LEU A 284 4.12 1.64 -21.27
CA LEU A 284 4.08 1.93 -22.71
C LEU A 284 3.26 3.19 -23.03
N ILE A 285 2.18 3.43 -22.27
CA ILE A 285 1.39 4.66 -22.34
C ILE A 285 2.22 5.87 -21.90
N CYS A 286 3.01 5.78 -20.83
CA CYS A 286 3.92 6.85 -20.41
C CYS A 286 4.89 7.22 -21.52
N PHE A 287 5.55 6.22 -22.12
CA PHE A 287 6.50 6.44 -23.21
C PHE A 287 5.84 7.06 -24.44
N ARG A 288 4.68 6.55 -24.90
CA ARG A 288 4.01 7.10 -26.10
C ARG A 288 3.42 8.50 -25.88
N VAL A 289 2.92 8.80 -24.67
CA VAL A 289 2.46 10.17 -24.34
C VAL A 289 3.66 11.13 -24.34
N LEU A 290 4.78 10.77 -23.70
CA LEU A 290 6.00 11.59 -23.68
C LEU A 290 6.65 11.74 -25.07
N GLU A 291 6.62 10.70 -25.89
CA GLU A 291 7.12 10.74 -27.28
C GLU A 291 6.31 11.71 -28.15
N ASN A 292 4.97 11.72 -28.01
CA ASN A 292 4.11 12.68 -28.69
C ASN A 292 4.35 14.13 -28.22
N VAL A 293 4.79 14.31 -26.97
CA VAL A 293 5.12 15.63 -26.41
C VAL A 293 6.47 16.12 -26.94
N LEU A 294 7.48 15.25 -26.99
CA LEU A 294 8.84 15.59 -27.43
C LEU A 294 8.94 15.84 -28.94
N LEU A 295 8.12 15.19 -29.74
CA LEU A 295 8.12 15.33 -31.20
C LEU A 295 7.10 16.38 -31.70
N GLY A 296 6.42 17.07 -30.78
CA GLY A 296 5.31 17.99 -31.06
C GLY A 296 3.99 17.25 -31.31
N SER A 297 2.89 17.82 -30.80
CA SER A 297 1.53 17.25 -30.79
C SER A 297 0.91 16.91 -32.17
N HIS A 298 1.71 16.96 -33.23
CA HIS A 298 1.31 16.79 -34.63
C HIS A 298 1.39 15.35 -35.16
N LEU A 299 2.08 14.43 -34.47
CA LEU A 299 2.35 13.09 -35.04
C LEU A 299 1.15 12.15 -35.07
N PHE A 300 0.24 12.22 -34.09
CA PHE A 300 -0.87 11.27 -34.03
C PHE A 300 -2.07 11.64 -34.90
N LEU A 301 -2.38 12.93 -34.96
CA LEU A 301 -3.47 13.43 -35.79
C LEU A 301 -3.03 13.40 -37.28
N ASN A 302 -1.79 13.74 -37.65
CA ASN A 302 -1.38 13.79 -39.06
C ASN A 302 -0.90 12.46 -39.68
N GLY A 303 -1.04 11.32 -39.01
CA GLY A 303 -0.90 10.00 -39.64
C GLY A 303 0.52 9.53 -40.00
N ALA A 304 1.58 10.10 -39.44
CA ALA A 304 2.95 9.63 -39.67
C ALA A 304 3.38 8.60 -38.63
N VAL A 305 3.03 7.33 -38.86
CA VAL A 305 3.70 6.19 -38.20
C VAL A 305 4.73 5.63 -39.21
N PRO A 306 6.02 5.46 -38.85
CA PRO A 306 6.93 4.70 -39.70
C PRO A 306 6.54 3.22 -39.63
N ASN A 307 5.97 2.71 -40.73
CA ASN A 307 5.84 1.28 -40.97
C ASN A 307 7.24 0.67 -41.18
N SER A 308 7.89 0.15 -40.13
CA SER A 308 8.86 -0.95 -40.31
C SER A 308 9.32 -1.54 -38.97
N LEU A 309 8.75 -2.69 -38.61
CA LEU A 309 9.41 -3.67 -37.72
C LEU A 309 9.76 -4.98 -38.47
N SER A 310 9.70 -4.99 -39.81
CA SER A 310 9.97 -6.19 -40.62
C SER A 310 11.17 -6.12 -41.57
N SER A 311 12.04 -5.09 -41.54
CA SER A 311 13.14 -4.97 -42.53
C SER A 311 14.57 -4.81 -41.99
N MET A 312 14.84 -4.97 -40.69
CA MET A 312 16.22 -5.00 -40.17
C MET A 312 16.85 -6.42 -40.18
N ALA A 313 16.67 -7.14 -41.29
CA ALA A 313 17.40 -8.37 -41.58
C ALA A 313 17.78 -8.41 -43.07
N ASN A 314 18.75 -7.57 -43.44
CA ASN A 314 19.61 -7.62 -44.64
C ASN A 314 19.79 -6.23 -45.24
N HIS A 315 20.89 -5.56 -44.92
CA HIS A 315 21.88 -5.15 -45.91
C HIS A 315 23.02 -4.37 -45.25
N ARG A 316 24.24 -4.88 -45.43
CA ARG A 316 25.48 -4.12 -45.29
C ARG A 316 25.54 -3.06 -46.38
N ASN A 317 25.53 -1.77 -46.05
CA ASN A 317 26.56 -0.82 -46.54
C ASN A 317 26.49 0.57 -45.91
N LYS A 318 27.65 1.23 -45.98
CA LYS A 318 28.08 2.47 -45.33
C LYS A 318 27.36 3.76 -45.77
N SER A 319 27.46 4.75 -44.89
CA SER A 319 27.30 6.21 -45.07
C SER A 319 25.92 6.79 -44.76
N LEU A 320 25.79 7.40 -43.56
CA LEU A 320 25.57 8.84 -43.40
C LEU A 320 25.75 9.17 -41.91
N VAL A 321 26.91 9.75 -41.61
CA VAL A 321 27.19 10.47 -40.36
C VAL A 321 26.72 11.90 -40.58
N ASN A 322 26.14 12.51 -39.53
CA ASN A 322 25.77 13.93 -39.34
C ASN A 322 24.26 14.23 -39.34
N SER A 323 23.66 14.20 -38.15
CA SER A 323 22.96 15.36 -37.55
C SER A 323 22.10 14.95 -36.33
N THR A 324 22.73 14.75 -35.18
CA THR A 324 22.03 14.62 -33.88
C THR A 324 22.79 15.35 -32.75
N PRO A 325 22.78 16.70 -32.72
CA PRO A 325 23.04 17.39 -31.45
C PRO A 325 22.08 18.56 -31.17
N LEU A 326 20.80 18.47 -31.58
CA LEU A 326 19.80 19.52 -31.25
C LEU A 326 18.80 19.10 -30.15
N LEU A 327 18.71 17.81 -29.83
CA LEU A 327 17.80 17.30 -28.77
C LEU A 327 18.40 17.36 -27.35
N LEU A 328 19.68 17.73 -27.22
CA LEU A 328 20.42 17.75 -25.95
C LEU A 328 20.57 19.15 -25.33
N LEU A 329 20.09 20.21 -25.98
CA LEU A 329 20.33 21.60 -25.55
C LEU A 329 19.12 22.33 -24.93
N ILE A 330 17.93 21.72 -24.90
CA ILE A 330 16.72 22.34 -24.30
C ILE A 330 16.56 21.93 -22.82
N PHE A 331 17.31 20.94 -22.33
CA PHE A 331 17.17 20.42 -20.96
C PHE A 331 17.90 21.24 -19.88
N LEU A 332 18.45 22.42 -20.20
CA LEU A 332 19.36 23.18 -19.31
C LEU A 332 18.97 24.64 -19.01
N LEU A 333 17.74 25.12 -19.27
CA LEU A 333 17.43 26.56 -19.13
C LEU A 333 16.21 26.95 -18.28
N VAL A 334 15.79 26.14 -17.30
CA VAL A 334 14.83 26.62 -16.27
C VAL A 334 15.22 26.16 -14.86
N LEU A 335 16.40 26.60 -14.42
CA LEU A 335 16.73 26.81 -13.00
C LEU A 335 17.51 28.14 -12.88
N ASP A 336 17.34 28.82 -11.74
CA ASP A 336 17.92 30.09 -11.23
C ASP A 336 17.08 31.36 -11.48
N ALA A 337 16.70 32.23 -10.51
CA ALA A 337 16.97 32.43 -9.06
C ALA A 337 15.96 33.50 -8.52
N PRO A 338 16.17 34.26 -7.41
CA PRO A 338 16.22 33.93 -5.97
C PRO A 338 15.19 34.73 -5.10
N ALA A 339 15.26 34.52 -3.79
CA ALA A 339 14.44 35.10 -2.71
C ALA A 339 14.59 36.62 -2.46
N TYR A 340 13.50 37.26 -2.01
CA TYR A 340 13.39 38.47 -1.15
C TYR A 340 11.99 38.37 -0.46
N GLY A 341 11.76 38.58 0.84
CA GLY A 341 12.46 39.34 1.87
C GLY A 341 11.94 39.01 3.29
N ARG A 342 12.79 39.28 4.28
CA ARG A 342 12.54 39.25 5.73
C ARG A 342 11.75 40.47 6.19
N THR A 343 10.95 40.31 7.27
CA THR A 343 10.79 41.19 8.47
C THR A 343 9.46 40.82 9.17
N ALA A 344 9.26 40.78 10.49
CA ALA A 344 10.08 41.00 11.68
C ALA A 344 9.33 40.42 12.91
N ARG A 345 10.10 40.22 13.99
CA ARG A 345 9.75 39.74 15.34
C ARG A 345 8.73 40.60 16.09
N LEU A 346 8.14 40.03 17.17
CA LEU A 346 7.97 40.53 18.57
C LEU A 346 6.79 39.75 19.20
N ASN A 347 6.78 39.09 20.37
CA ASN A 347 7.43 39.18 21.69
C ASN A 347 7.50 37.74 22.30
N ARG A 348 8.59 37.24 22.90
CA ARG A 348 9.29 37.56 24.17
C ARG A 348 8.50 37.22 25.45
N TRP A 349 9.06 36.22 26.15
CA TRP A 349 8.88 35.73 27.53
C TRP A 349 8.38 36.74 28.58
N GLU A 350 7.49 36.26 29.47
CA GLU A 350 7.47 36.47 30.94
C GLU A 350 6.53 35.38 31.54
N SER A 351 7.01 34.44 32.36
CA SER A 351 7.32 34.54 33.81
C SER A 351 6.08 34.60 34.72
N GLY A 352 5.69 33.43 35.21
CA GLY A 352 5.18 33.15 36.56
C GLY A 352 4.11 34.04 37.20
N ILE A 353 2.88 33.54 37.26
CA ILE A 353 1.95 33.69 38.39
C ILE A 353 1.25 32.32 38.61
N ARG A 354 1.49 31.70 39.77
CA ARG A 354 0.70 30.56 40.29
C ARG A 354 -0.48 31.13 41.08
N LEU A 355 -1.67 30.55 40.92
CA LEU A 355 -2.80 30.75 41.83
C LEU A 355 -2.82 29.63 42.89
N PRO A 356 -2.80 29.96 44.19
CA PRO A 356 -2.79 28.98 45.28
C PRO A 356 -4.22 28.60 45.70
N THR A 357 -4.93 27.84 44.88
CA THR A 357 -6.11 27.07 45.31
C THR A 357 -6.45 26.05 44.23
N ASP A 358 -5.82 24.88 44.30
CA ASP A 358 -6.53 23.61 44.18
C ASP A 358 -5.71 22.63 45.00
N ARG A 359 -6.22 22.38 46.21
CA ARG A 359 -5.63 21.43 47.16
C ARG A 359 -5.72 20.06 46.51
N GLY A 360 -4.57 19.40 46.39
CA GLY A 360 -4.47 18.03 45.94
C GLY A 360 -5.36 17.12 46.78
N GLU A 361 -6.06 16.23 46.09
CA GLU A 361 -6.53 15.00 46.71
C GLU A 361 -5.29 14.19 47.14
N PRO A 362 -5.36 13.46 48.27
CA PRO A 362 -4.21 12.76 48.81
C PRO A 362 -3.71 11.73 47.80
N ALA A 363 -2.39 11.62 47.67
CA ALA A 363 -1.78 10.44 47.08
C ALA A 363 -2.25 9.23 47.90
N GLU A 364 -3.04 8.35 47.28
CA GLU A 364 -3.15 6.98 47.75
C GLU A 364 -1.75 6.35 47.59
N ASP A 365 -1.04 6.28 48.71
CA ASP A 365 0.11 5.40 48.91
C ASP A 365 -0.39 3.95 48.84
N ASP A 366 -0.59 3.44 47.63
CA ASP A 366 -0.71 2.00 47.35
C ASP A 366 0.69 1.37 47.20
N GLU A 367 1.62 1.65 48.12
CA GLU A 367 2.91 0.94 48.24
C GLU A 367 2.74 -0.41 48.96
N ALA A 368 1.65 -1.13 48.69
CA ALA A 368 1.44 -2.49 49.17
C ALA A 368 1.50 -3.48 47.99
N GLU A 369 2.63 -4.19 47.88
CA GLU A 369 2.90 -5.37 47.04
C GLU A 369 2.96 -5.22 45.50
N VAL A 370 3.48 -4.11 44.97
CA VAL A 370 3.87 -4.08 43.54
C VAL A 370 5.23 -4.78 43.38
N GLY A 371 5.24 -5.99 42.81
CA GLY A 371 6.47 -6.67 42.41
C GLY A 371 7.26 -5.89 41.36
N THR A 372 8.44 -6.38 41.01
CA THR A 372 9.34 -5.71 40.05
C THR A 372 8.71 -5.71 38.65
N ARG A 373 8.83 -4.59 37.93
CA ARG A 373 8.47 -4.49 36.52
C ARG A 373 9.68 -4.84 35.66
N TRP A 374 9.51 -5.82 34.78
CA TRP A 374 10.50 -6.27 33.81
C TRP A 374 10.05 -5.93 32.40
N ALA A 375 11.01 -5.72 31.49
CA ALA A 375 10.71 -5.57 30.09
C ALA A 375 11.72 -6.28 29.18
N VAL A 376 11.23 -6.75 28.03
CA VAL A 376 12.05 -7.29 26.94
C VAL A 376 11.65 -6.59 25.65
N LEU A 377 12.59 -5.86 25.05
CA LEU A 377 12.36 -5.06 23.85
C LEU A 377 13.18 -5.65 22.69
N VAL A 378 12.53 -5.93 21.55
CA VAL A 378 13.14 -6.68 20.44
C VAL A 378 12.91 -6.00 19.10
N ALA A 379 14.00 -5.65 18.42
CA ALA A 379 14.00 -5.26 17.02
C ALA A 379 14.51 -6.45 16.18
N GLY A 380 13.62 -7.05 15.40
CA GLY A 380 13.89 -8.30 14.64
C GLY A 380 14.66 -8.12 13.33
N SER A 381 15.15 -6.92 13.02
CA SER A 381 15.87 -6.63 11.77
C SER A 381 17.11 -5.77 11.93
N SER A 382 17.90 -5.80 10.86
CA SER A 382 19.10 -5.01 10.64
C SER A 382 18.99 -4.23 9.31
N GLY A 383 19.95 -3.35 9.09
CA GLY A 383 20.09 -2.52 7.91
C GLY A 383 19.35 -1.20 8.01
N PHE A 384 19.90 -0.16 7.40
CA PHE A 384 19.35 1.20 7.51
C PHE A 384 17.97 1.39 6.85
N GLY A 385 17.59 0.53 5.90
CA GLY A 385 16.20 0.47 5.40
C GLY A 385 15.21 0.10 6.50
N ASN A 386 15.68 -0.61 7.53
CA ASN A 386 14.92 -1.03 8.69
C ASN A 386 15.06 -0.12 9.93
N TYR A 387 15.46 1.14 9.72
CA TYR A 387 15.61 2.14 10.77
C TYR A 387 14.46 2.15 11.79
N ARG A 388 13.21 2.10 11.30
CA ARG A 388 11.98 2.15 12.10
C ARG A 388 11.94 1.17 13.26
N HIS A 389 12.36 -0.08 13.07
CA HIS A 389 12.22 -1.13 14.08
C HIS A 389 13.16 -0.92 15.29
N GLN A 390 14.40 -0.49 15.05
CA GLN A 390 15.32 -0.15 16.15
C GLN A 390 14.97 1.20 16.78
N ALA A 391 14.43 2.15 16.00
CA ALA A 391 13.91 3.41 16.53
C ALA A 391 12.72 3.20 17.47
N ASP A 392 11.82 2.30 17.10
CA ASP A 392 10.68 1.87 17.91
C ASP A 392 11.14 1.30 19.26
N VAL A 393 12.08 0.35 19.25
CA VAL A 393 12.63 -0.26 20.48
C VAL A 393 13.35 0.77 21.35
N CYS A 394 14.13 1.66 20.74
CA CYS A 394 14.79 2.75 21.47
C CYS A 394 13.77 3.67 22.12
N HIS A 395 12.68 4.03 21.41
CA HIS A 395 11.63 4.88 21.94
C HIS A 395 10.88 4.20 23.09
N ALA A 396 10.52 2.92 22.95
CA ALA A 396 9.93 2.13 24.02
C ALA A 396 10.83 2.09 25.27
N TYR A 397 12.15 1.94 25.12
CA TYR A 397 13.09 2.01 26.24
C TYR A 397 13.01 3.35 26.98
N GLN A 398 12.96 4.47 26.25
CA GLN A 398 12.87 5.79 26.87
C GLN A 398 11.57 5.95 27.68
N ILE A 399 10.44 5.46 27.16
CA ILE A 399 9.15 5.49 27.88
C ILE A 399 9.25 4.72 29.20
N LEU A 400 9.74 3.49 29.14
CA LEU A 400 9.89 2.64 30.33
C LEU A 400 10.87 3.23 31.35
N LYS A 401 11.97 3.82 30.87
CA LYS A 401 12.98 4.47 31.71
C LYS A 401 12.41 5.70 32.42
N LYS A 402 11.71 6.58 31.70
CA LYS A 402 10.99 7.73 32.28
C LYS A 402 9.89 7.27 33.26
N GLY A 403 9.25 6.14 32.97
CA GLY A 403 8.27 5.49 33.83
C GLY A 403 8.85 4.88 35.12
N GLY A 404 10.17 4.89 35.30
CA GLY A 404 10.85 4.42 36.49
C GLY A 404 11.21 2.93 36.49
N LEU A 405 11.13 2.25 35.35
CA LEU A 405 11.74 0.92 35.22
C LEU A 405 13.26 1.06 35.27
N LYS A 406 13.91 0.15 36.00
CA LYS A 406 15.35 0.15 36.15
C LYS A 406 16.00 -0.54 34.95
N GLU A 407 17.21 -0.10 34.57
CA GLU A 407 17.90 -0.61 33.39
C GLU A 407 18.26 -2.09 33.51
N GLU A 408 18.58 -2.55 34.72
CA GLU A 408 18.83 -3.96 35.02
C GLU A 408 17.62 -4.86 34.75
N ASN A 409 16.40 -4.29 34.68
CA ASN A 409 15.17 -5.03 34.46
C ASN A 409 14.62 -4.85 33.03
N ILE A 410 15.29 -4.08 32.18
CA ILE A 410 14.93 -3.91 30.77
C ILE A 410 16.02 -4.58 29.93
N VAL A 411 15.64 -5.65 29.23
CA VAL A 411 16.53 -6.37 28.31
C VAL A 411 16.28 -5.86 26.89
N VAL A 412 17.33 -5.44 26.19
CA VAL A 412 17.21 -4.88 24.83
C VAL A 412 17.93 -5.74 23.79
N PHE A 413 17.17 -6.15 22.78
CA PHE A 413 17.64 -6.76 21.55
C PHE A 413 17.51 -5.77 20.40
N MET A 414 18.63 -5.31 19.86
CA MET A 414 18.66 -4.52 18.63
C MET A 414 19.98 -4.77 17.92
N TYR A 415 19.96 -4.85 16.59
CA TYR A 415 21.19 -5.20 15.85
C TYR A 415 22.31 -4.15 16.02
N ASP A 416 21.94 -2.90 16.32
CA ASP A 416 22.83 -1.78 16.64
C ASP A 416 23.65 -1.23 15.45
N ASP A 417 23.05 -1.26 14.27
CA ASP A 417 23.68 -0.82 13.02
C ASP A 417 23.04 0.46 12.44
N ILE A 418 22.27 1.19 13.25
CA ILE A 418 21.54 2.41 12.81
C ILE A 418 22.23 3.70 13.25
N ALA A 419 22.54 3.84 14.54
CA ALA A 419 23.06 5.09 15.09
C ALA A 419 24.39 5.51 14.43
N SER A 420 25.27 4.54 14.20
CA SER A 420 26.58 4.74 13.57
C SER A 420 26.57 4.53 12.05
N HIS A 421 25.42 4.20 11.44
CA HIS A 421 25.33 3.85 10.01
C HIS A 421 25.79 4.97 9.07
N GLU A 422 26.36 4.62 7.92
CA GLU A 422 26.87 5.62 6.98
C GLU A 422 25.82 6.63 6.48
N PHE A 423 24.60 6.14 6.27
CA PHE A 423 23.45 6.92 5.84
C PHE A 423 22.72 7.64 6.96
N ASN A 424 23.12 7.48 8.23
CA ASN A 424 22.50 8.23 9.31
C ASN A 424 22.97 9.69 9.25
N PRO A 425 22.09 10.66 8.94
CA PRO A 425 22.47 12.06 8.87
C PRO A 425 22.82 12.65 10.24
N ARG A 426 22.40 11.99 11.33
CA ARG A 426 22.65 12.38 12.71
C ARG A 426 23.38 11.23 13.42
N ARG A 427 24.70 11.13 13.21
CA ARG A 427 25.52 10.05 13.78
C ARG A 427 25.40 10.01 15.31
N GLY A 428 25.22 8.81 15.84
CA GLY A 428 25.00 8.57 17.27
C GLY A 428 23.58 8.87 17.76
N VAL A 429 22.67 9.25 16.87
CA VAL A 429 21.29 9.63 17.21
C VAL A 429 20.29 8.76 16.44
N ILE A 430 19.20 8.37 17.11
CA ILE A 430 18.02 7.76 16.49
C ILE A 430 16.78 8.54 16.91
N ILE A 431 15.87 8.84 15.98
CA ILE A 431 14.61 9.55 16.24
C ILE A 431 13.43 8.69 15.78
N ASN A 432 12.33 8.64 16.54
CA ASN A 432 11.14 7.85 16.18
C ASN A 432 9.91 8.71 15.81
N HIS A 433 10.11 10.04 15.71
CA HIS A 433 9.09 10.99 15.27
C HIS A 433 9.78 12.11 14.45
N PRO A 434 9.12 12.70 13.43
CA PRO A 434 9.68 13.80 12.64
C PRO A 434 10.25 14.99 13.42
N GLN A 435 9.73 15.28 14.61
CA GLN A 435 10.14 16.37 15.50
C GLN A 435 10.67 15.81 16.85
N GLY A 436 10.86 14.49 16.92
CA GLY A 436 11.27 13.79 18.13
C GLY A 436 12.73 14.05 18.50
N GLN A 437 13.04 13.82 19.77
CA GLN A 437 14.40 13.87 20.29
C GLN A 437 15.13 12.54 20.04
N ASP A 438 16.41 12.49 20.40
CA ASP A 438 17.18 11.26 20.38
C ASP A 438 16.59 10.24 21.35
N VAL A 439 16.25 9.06 20.85
CA VAL A 439 15.76 7.93 21.64
C VAL A 439 16.86 6.86 21.86
N TYR A 440 18.01 6.99 21.21
CA TYR A 440 19.11 6.02 21.29
C TYR A 440 19.97 6.18 22.55
N ALA A 441 20.11 7.41 23.05
CA ALA A 441 20.95 7.71 24.20
C ALA A 441 20.56 6.88 25.44
N GLY A 442 21.54 6.17 26.01
CA GLY A 442 21.37 5.39 27.23
C GLY A 442 20.69 4.02 27.04
N VAL A 443 20.27 3.65 25.83
CA VAL A 443 19.70 2.32 25.58
C VAL A 443 20.79 1.25 25.78
N PRO A 444 20.60 0.25 26.66
CA PRO A 444 21.59 -0.79 26.93
C PRO A 444 21.79 -1.68 25.70
N LYS A 445 23.02 -2.16 25.53
CA LYS A 445 23.44 -3.04 24.43
C LYS A 445 23.48 -4.49 24.89
N ASP A 446 22.35 -5.00 25.40
CA ASP A 446 22.32 -6.33 26.01
C ASP A 446 22.59 -7.42 24.97
N TYR A 447 21.89 -7.39 23.84
CA TYR A 447 22.10 -8.31 22.72
C TYR A 447 22.12 -7.53 21.42
N THR A 448 23.28 -7.52 20.75
CA THR A 448 23.51 -6.74 19.52
C THR A 448 24.20 -7.57 18.45
N GLY A 449 24.15 -7.11 17.19
CA GLY A 449 24.73 -7.82 16.05
C GLY A 449 24.27 -9.28 15.96
N GLU A 450 25.22 -10.20 15.86
CA GLU A 450 25.00 -11.65 15.75
C GLU A 450 24.31 -12.29 16.97
N GLN A 451 24.22 -11.59 18.11
CA GLN A 451 23.61 -12.09 19.34
C GLN A 451 22.08 -11.95 19.34
N VAL A 452 21.52 -11.20 18.38
CA VAL A 452 20.07 -11.04 18.25
C VAL A 452 19.51 -12.28 17.54
N THR A 453 19.29 -13.34 18.31
CA THR A 453 18.82 -14.65 17.85
C THR A 453 17.58 -15.10 18.61
N ALA A 454 16.74 -15.93 17.98
CA ALA A 454 15.55 -16.48 18.64
C ALA A 454 15.93 -17.30 19.89
N GLU A 455 17.05 -18.04 19.82
CA GLU A 455 17.57 -18.82 20.94
C GLU A 455 17.90 -17.96 22.16
N ASN A 456 18.62 -16.85 21.97
CA ASN A 456 18.91 -15.92 23.06
C ASN A 456 17.64 -15.27 23.61
N LEU A 457 16.68 -14.93 22.75
CA LEU A 457 15.39 -14.40 23.20
C LEU A 457 14.64 -15.40 24.09
N TYR A 458 14.61 -16.69 23.70
CA TYR A 458 13.98 -17.74 24.49
C TYR A 458 14.67 -17.92 25.85
N ALA A 459 16.01 -17.95 25.87
CA ALA A 459 16.79 -18.04 27.10
C ALA A 459 16.52 -16.84 28.04
N VAL A 460 16.49 -15.63 27.49
CA VAL A 460 16.17 -14.40 28.22
C VAL A 460 14.78 -14.47 28.86
N LEU A 461 13.77 -14.86 28.10
CA LEU A 461 12.39 -14.94 28.59
C LEU A 461 12.24 -15.97 29.71
N LEU A 462 12.95 -17.10 29.60
CA LEU A 462 12.97 -18.15 30.62
C LEU A 462 13.80 -17.80 31.85
N GLY A 463 14.63 -16.74 31.79
CA GLY A 463 15.56 -16.41 32.87
C GLY A 463 16.77 -17.36 32.94
N ASP A 464 17.10 -18.02 31.83
CA ASP A 464 18.16 -19.02 31.76
C ASP A 464 19.48 -18.38 31.28
N LYS A 465 20.35 -18.03 32.22
CA LYS A 465 21.66 -17.44 31.91
C LYS A 465 22.63 -18.41 31.25
N ASP A 466 22.50 -19.70 31.52
CA ASP A 466 23.42 -20.72 31.00
C ASP A 466 23.13 -21.03 29.52
N ALA A 467 21.89 -20.86 29.09
CA ALA A 467 21.48 -20.99 27.69
C ALA A 467 21.83 -19.78 26.81
N VAL A 468 22.14 -18.62 27.40
CA VAL A 468 22.50 -17.41 26.66
C VAL A 468 23.87 -17.56 25.98
N LYS A 469 23.94 -17.17 24.70
CA LYS A 469 25.16 -17.13 23.90
C LYS A 469 25.56 -15.69 23.58
N GLY A 470 26.61 -15.22 24.26
CA GLY A 470 27.11 -13.84 24.11
C GLY A 470 26.21 -12.80 24.79
N GLY A 471 26.38 -11.54 24.41
CA GLY A 471 25.64 -10.42 25.01
C GLY A 471 26.06 -10.08 26.43
N SER A 472 25.25 -9.28 27.11
CA SER A 472 25.46 -8.86 28.50
C SER A 472 25.18 -9.98 29.52
N GLY A 473 24.51 -11.06 29.11
CA GLY A 473 24.01 -12.11 29.99
C GLY A 473 22.79 -11.69 30.83
N LYS A 474 22.22 -10.51 30.59
CA LYS A 474 21.00 -10.05 31.26
C LYS A 474 19.80 -10.89 30.79
N VAL A 475 19.04 -11.44 31.73
CA VAL A 475 17.85 -12.26 31.46
C VAL A 475 16.70 -11.85 32.41
N VAL A 476 15.48 -12.32 32.16
CA VAL A 476 14.30 -12.01 32.98
C VAL A 476 14.24 -12.94 34.21
N GLU A 477 14.99 -12.59 35.24
CA GLU A 477 15.00 -13.27 36.56
C GLU A 477 13.82 -12.82 37.44
N SER A 478 12.62 -12.84 36.89
CA SER A 478 11.40 -12.37 37.52
C SER A 478 10.88 -13.32 38.62
N LYS A 479 10.10 -12.75 39.55
CA LYS A 479 9.48 -13.45 40.70
C LYS A 479 7.96 -13.53 40.55
N PRO A 480 7.25 -14.36 41.35
CA PRO A 480 5.81 -14.56 41.22
C PRO A 480 4.93 -13.30 41.28
N ASN A 481 5.38 -12.23 41.96
CA ASN A 481 4.62 -10.97 42.05
C ASN A 481 5.03 -9.93 40.98
N ASP A 482 6.04 -10.23 40.18
CA ASP A 482 6.59 -9.33 39.16
C ASP A 482 5.68 -9.28 37.92
N ARG A 483 5.73 -8.17 37.18
CA ARG A 483 5.03 -8.01 35.90
C ARG A 483 6.02 -7.89 34.76
N ILE A 484 5.69 -8.47 33.61
CA ILE A 484 6.57 -8.50 32.44
C ILE A 484 5.89 -7.78 31.26
N PHE A 485 6.60 -6.85 30.64
CA PHE A 485 6.19 -6.22 29.38
C PHE A 485 7.12 -6.65 28.24
N ILE A 486 6.58 -7.29 27.21
CA ILE A 486 7.33 -7.68 26.02
C ILE A 486 6.88 -6.81 24.86
N TYR A 487 7.83 -6.22 24.15
CA TYR A 487 7.56 -5.48 22.92
C TYR A 487 8.48 -5.94 21.81
N TYR A 488 7.88 -6.32 20.68
CA TYR A 488 8.57 -6.75 19.47
C TYR A 488 8.18 -5.83 18.31
N SER A 489 9.16 -5.35 17.55
CA SER A 489 8.96 -4.59 16.30
C SER A 489 9.85 -5.14 15.19
N ASP A 490 9.25 -5.69 14.13
CA ASP A 490 9.93 -6.09 12.92
C ASP A 490 8.98 -6.42 11.73
N HIS A 491 9.54 -7.00 10.68
CA HIS A 491 8.84 -7.83 9.70
C HIS A 491 8.23 -9.11 10.31
N GLY A 492 7.20 -9.61 9.64
CA GLY A 492 6.60 -10.90 9.93
C GLY A 492 6.05 -11.61 8.70
N GLY A 493 5.50 -12.80 8.94
CA GLY A 493 4.67 -13.54 8.02
C GLY A 493 3.72 -14.46 8.78
N PRO A 494 2.87 -15.21 8.09
CA PRO A 494 1.96 -16.14 8.75
C PRO A 494 2.72 -17.12 9.67
N GLY A 495 2.55 -17.01 10.98
CA GLY A 495 3.14 -17.90 12.00
C GLY A 495 4.63 -17.70 12.27
N VAL A 496 5.24 -16.63 11.77
CA VAL A 496 6.68 -16.37 11.90
C VAL A 496 6.97 -14.88 12.13
N LEU A 497 7.92 -14.59 13.00
CA LEU A 497 8.49 -13.25 13.22
C LEU A 497 9.96 -13.24 12.81
N GLY A 498 10.40 -12.14 12.18
CA GLY A 498 11.77 -11.99 11.73
C GLY A 498 12.80 -12.03 12.87
N MET A 499 14.04 -12.35 12.51
CA MET A 499 15.22 -12.15 13.35
C MET A 499 16.34 -11.72 12.40
N PRO A 500 17.25 -10.82 12.83
CA PRO A 500 18.33 -10.37 11.95
C PRO A 500 19.34 -11.48 11.70
N ASN A 501 19.42 -12.45 12.61
CA ASN A 501 20.23 -13.66 12.48
C ASN A 501 19.31 -14.89 12.50
N LEU A 502 19.44 -15.72 11.47
CA LEU A 502 18.62 -16.90 11.27
C LEU A 502 18.95 -18.03 12.25
N PRO A 503 17.98 -18.91 12.60
CA PRO A 503 16.61 -18.97 12.06
C PRO A 503 15.66 -17.91 12.63
N PHE A 504 14.53 -17.73 11.95
CA PHE A 504 13.44 -16.86 12.42
C PHE A 504 12.73 -17.44 13.66
N LEU A 505 11.93 -16.60 14.31
CA LEU A 505 11.09 -17.00 15.44
C LEU A 505 9.77 -17.59 14.93
N PHE A 506 9.56 -18.89 15.15
CA PHE A 506 8.30 -19.55 14.82
C PHE A 506 7.32 -19.53 15.99
N ALA A 507 6.05 -19.34 15.67
CA ALA A 507 5.02 -19.09 16.68
C ALA A 507 4.87 -20.24 17.69
N ASN A 508 4.97 -21.51 17.26
CA ASN A 508 4.89 -22.64 18.19
C ASN A 508 6.00 -22.59 19.25
N ASP A 509 7.24 -22.31 18.86
CA ASP A 509 8.37 -22.28 19.79
C ASP A 509 8.20 -21.14 20.80
N PHE A 510 7.75 -19.98 20.31
CA PHE A 510 7.48 -18.82 21.16
C PHE A 510 6.35 -19.08 22.16
N ILE A 511 5.22 -19.64 21.72
CA ILE A 511 4.11 -20.00 22.62
C ILE A 511 4.53 -21.06 23.64
N GLU A 512 5.35 -22.04 23.25
CA GLU A 512 5.89 -23.03 24.18
C GLU A 512 6.83 -22.42 25.22
N VAL A 513 7.64 -21.42 24.85
CA VAL A 513 8.45 -20.64 25.80
C VAL A 513 7.56 -19.89 26.79
N LEU A 514 6.48 -19.25 26.33
CA LEU A 514 5.52 -18.56 27.21
C LEU A 514 4.83 -19.54 28.17
N LYS A 515 4.43 -20.73 27.70
CA LYS A 515 3.88 -21.78 28.57
C LYS A 515 4.89 -22.26 29.61
N LYS A 516 6.15 -22.47 29.23
CA LYS A 516 7.23 -22.84 30.17
C LYS A 516 7.46 -21.73 31.21
N LYS A 517 7.47 -20.47 30.77
CA LYS A 517 7.58 -19.31 31.67
C LYS A 517 6.40 -19.27 32.64
N HIS A 518 5.18 -19.49 32.19
CA HIS A 518 4.00 -19.58 33.07
C HIS A 518 4.11 -20.74 34.07
N ALA A 519 4.48 -21.94 33.60
CA ALA A 519 4.61 -23.12 34.44
C ALA A 519 5.66 -22.96 35.56
N SER A 520 6.67 -22.10 35.36
CA SER A 520 7.64 -21.76 36.41
C SER A 520 7.07 -20.87 37.53
N GLY A 521 5.88 -20.29 37.36
CA GLY A 521 5.23 -19.40 38.34
C GLY A 521 6.01 -18.11 38.59
N SER A 522 6.86 -17.67 37.65
CA SER A 522 7.82 -16.58 37.87
C SER A 522 7.33 -15.19 37.42
N TYR A 523 6.01 -14.98 37.31
CA TYR A 523 5.39 -13.67 37.11
C TYR A 523 3.93 -13.69 37.55
N LYS A 524 3.39 -12.52 37.85
CA LYS A 524 1.97 -12.32 38.16
C LYS A 524 1.17 -12.26 36.86
N GLU A 525 1.47 -11.26 36.03
CA GLU A 525 0.84 -11.00 34.74
C GLU A 525 1.87 -10.50 33.72
N MET A 526 1.60 -10.74 32.44
CA MET A 526 2.45 -10.34 31.32
C MET A 526 1.63 -9.66 30.22
N VAL A 527 2.19 -8.60 29.63
CA VAL A 527 1.62 -7.90 28.47
C VAL A 527 2.61 -7.99 27.31
N ILE A 528 2.13 -8.39 26.13
CA ILE A 528 2.94 -8.56 24.91
C ILE A 528 2.38 -7.71 23.77
N TYR A 529 3.19 -6.80 23.24
CA TYR A 529 2.88 -5.97 22.08
C TYR A 529 3.72 -6.43 20.89
N VAL A 530 3.10 -6.67 19.74
CA VAL A 530 3.79 -7.19 18.54
C VAL A 530 3.47 -6.33 17.31
N GLU A 531 4.46 -5.56 16.86
CA GLU A 531 4.49 -4.92 15.55
C GLU A 531 5.14 -5.86 14.52
N ALA A 532 4.30 -6.41 13.64
CA ALA A 532 4.74 -7.17 12.48
C ALA A 532 3.58 -7.45 11.50
N CYS A 533 3.93 -7.70 10.24
CA CYS A 533 3.02 -8.25 9.23
C CYS A 533 2.44 -9.60 9.70
N GLU A 534 1.13 -9.77 9.50
CA GLU A 534 0.39 -10.97 9.90
C GLU A 534 0.57 -11.37 11.38
N SER A 535 0.91 -10.43 12.26
CA SER A 535 1.28 -10.67 13.66
C SER A 535 0.22 -11.44 14.47
N GLY A 536 -1.07 -11.26 14.17
CA GLY A 536 -2.14 -12.05 14.78
C GLY A 536 -2.00 -13.57 14.60
N SER A 537 -1.34 -14.01 13.52
CA SER A 537 -1.12 -15.44 13.23
C SER A 537 -0.15 -16.14 14.19
N VAL A 538 0.62 -15.38 14.97
CA VAL A 538 1.51 -15.91 16.01
C VAL A 538 0.73 -16.43 17.22
N PHE A 539 -0.49 -15.92 17.45
CA PHE A 539 -1.29 -16.23 18.63
C PHE A 539 -2.61 -16.92 18.30
N GLN A 540 -3.17 -16.66 17.12
CA GLN A 540 -4.44 -17.20 16.67
C GLN A 540 -4.45 -18.75 16.72
N GLY A 541 -5.42 -19.31 17.44
CA GLY A 541 -5.59 -20.76 17.61
C GLY A 541 -4.52 -21.44 18.48
N MET A 542 -3.61 -20.69 19.11
CA MET A 542 -2.52 -21.25 19.94
C MET A 542 -2.40 -20.62 21.32
N MET A 543 -2.75 -19.35 21.48
CA MET A 543 -2.58 -18.60 22.72
C MET A 543 -3.68 -18.97 23.74
N PRO A 544 -3.36 -19.64 24.86
CA PRO A 544 -4.34 -19.96 25.89
C PRO A 544 -4.74 -18.72 26.70
N GLU A 545 -5.94 -18.74 27.28
CA GLU A 545 -6.46 -17.62 28.09
C GLU A 545 -6.05 -17.71 29.57
N ASP A 546 -5.51 -18.85 30.02
CA ASP A 546 -5.20 -19.15 31.43
C ASP A 546 -3.73 -18.90 31.82
N LEU A 547 -2.91 -18.37 30.92
CA LEU A 547 -1.48 -18.10 31.20
C LEU A 547 -1.22 -16.78 31.94
N ASN A 548 -2.24 -15.97 32.27
CA ASN A 548 -2.06 -14.59 32.76
C ASN A 548 -1.21 -13.71 31.81
N ILE A 549 -1.39 -13.92 30.50
CA ILE A 549 -0.73 -13.14 29.46
C ILE A 549 -1.79 -12.45 28.61
N TYR A 550 -1.69 -11.14 28.45
CA TYR A 550 -2.47 -10.37 27.49
C TYR A 550 -1.60 -9.99 26.30
N VAL A 551 -2.15 -10.12 25.10
CA VAL A 551 -1.42 -9.83 23.86
C VAL A 551 -2.22 -8.87 23.01
N THR A 552 -1.53 -7.91 22.39
CA THR A 552 -2.06 -7.13 21.27
C THR A 552 -1.08 -7.13 20.10
N THR A 553 -1.62 -7.15 18.88
CA THR A 553 -0.84 -7.23 17.65
C THR A 553 -1.22 -6.10 16.70
N ALA A 554 -0.25 -5.60 15.93
CA ALA A 554 -0.44 -4.52 14.96
C ALA A 554 -1.43 -4.88 13.84
N SER A 555 -1.56 -6.17 13.53
CA SER A 555 -2.40 -6.67 12.46
C SER A 555 -3.08 -7.99 12.84
N ASN A 556 -4.14 -8.33 12.10
CA ASN A 556 -4.71 -9.67 12.14
C ASN A 556 -3.77 -10.71 11.46
N ALA A 557 -4.19 -11.97 11.43
CA ALA A 557 -3.41 -13.07 10.87
C ALA A 557 -3.25 -13.03 9.34
N GLU A 558 -3.86 -12.08 8.64
CA GLU A 558 -4.00 -12.10 7.18
C GLU A 558 -3.57 -10.81 6.47
N GLU A 559 -3.34 -9.75 7.22
CA GLU A 559 -2.97 -8.44 6.70
C GLU A 559 -1.57 -8.04 7.15
N SER A 560 -0.99 -7.11 6.42
CA SER A 560 0.30 -6.51 6.74
C SER A 560 0.14 -5.43 7.81
N SER A 561 1.24 -5.14 8.50
CA SER A 561 1.39 -3.88 9.22
C SER A 561 2.09 -2.82 8.35
N TRP A 562 2.30 -1.63 8.91
CA TRP A 562 2.55 -0.41 8.14
C TRP A 562 3.64 0.46 8.75
N GLY A 563 4.61 0.86 7.93
CA GLY A 563 5.58 1.89 8.28
C GLY A 563 4.99 3.30 8.12
N THR A 564 5.37 4.23 8.99
CA THR A 564 4.95 5.64 8.93
C THR A 564 6.15 6.58 9.09
N TYR A 565 5.90 7.90 9.04
CA TYR A 565 6.95 8.91 9.05
C TYR A 565 8.00 8.68 7.95
N CYS A 566 7.51 8.42 6.73
CA CYS A 566 8.32 8.05 5.57
C CYS A 566 8.59 9.22 4.62
N PRO A 567 9.72 9.22 3.88
CA PRO A 567 10.00 10.28 2.92
C PRO A 567 8.94 10.39 1.82
N GLY A 568 8.36 11.58 1.65
CA GLY A 568 7.32 11.85 0.65
C GLY A 568 5.90 11.46 1.10
N MET A 569 5.73 11.11 2.37
CA MET A 569 4.45 10.86 3.04
C MET A 569 4.21 11.96 4.10
N GLU A 570 2.96 12.21 4.48
CA GLU A 570 2.61 13.13 5.57
C GLU A 570 2.15 12.40 6.84
N PRO A 571 2.70 12.75 8.03
CA PRO A 571 3.80 13.69 8.23
C PRO A 571 5.16 13.10 7.82
N SER A 572 5.97 13.89 7.10
CA SER A 572 7.27 13.45 6.59
C SER A 572 8.39 13.54 7.63
N PRO A 573 9.42 12.69 7.56
CA PRO A 573 10.62 12.85 8.38
C PRO A 573 11.42 14.09 7.95
N PRO A 574 12.41 14.54 8.74
CA PRO A 574 13.32 15.59 8.31
C PRO A 574 13.96 15.22 6.96
N PRO A 575 14.10 16.17 6.01
CA PRO A 575 14.49 15.86 4.63
C PRO A 575 15.83 15.13 4.45
N GLU A 576 16.70 15.18 5.47
CA GLU A 576 17.96 14.45 5.50
C GLU A 576 17.80 12.93 5.70
N PHE A 577 16.64 12.46 6.18
CA PHE A 577 16.35 11.03 6.33
C PHE A 577 15.75 10.46 5.05
N ILE A 578 16.26 9.30 4.63
CA ILE A 578 15.87 8.61 3.40
C ILE A 578 15.11 7.30 3.68
N THR A 579 14.64 7.12 4.91
CA THR A 579 13.95 5.92 5.43
C THR A 579 12.83 6.36 6.37
N CYS A 580 11.89 5.45 6.65
CA CYS A 580 10.80 5.68 7.60
C CYS A 580 11.33 5.69 9.04
N LEU A 581 10.76 6.52 9.92
CA LEU A 581 11.24 6.68 11.30
C LEU A 581 10.57 5.75 12.33
N GLY A 582 9.38 5.23 12.04
CA GLY A 582 8.64 4.35 12.95
C GLY A 582 7.54 3.56 12.25
N ASP A 583 6.91 2.66 12.98
CA ASP A 583 5.79 1.84 12.50
C ASP A 583 4.45 2.30 13.10
N LEU A 584 3.37 2.23 12.33
CA LEU A 584 2.10 2.91 12.65
C LEU A 584 1.51 2.46 14.00
N TYR A 585 1.48 1.16 14.27
CA TYR A 585 0.97 0.64 15.55
C TYR A 585 1.93 0.99 16.69
N SER A 586 3.23 0.84 16.45
CA SER A 586 4.28 1.20 17.40
C SER A 586 4.18 2.64 17.87
N VAL A 587 4.22 3.59 16.93
CA VAL A 587 4.16 5.02 17.26
C VAL A 587 2.81 5.39 17.87
N ALA A 588 1.73 4.69 17.50
CA ALA A 588 0.42 4.91 18.08
C ALA A 588 0.40 4.61 19.59
N TRP A 589 0.90 3.47 20.03
CA TRP A 589 0.88 3.13 21.47
C TRP A 589 1.93 3.90 22.27
N MET A 590 3.10 4.17 21.67
CA MET A 590 4.18 4.90 22.33
C MET A 590 3.81 6.36 22.56
N GLU A 591 3.34 7.07 21.53
CA GLU A 591 2.94 8.48 21.67
C GLU A 591 1.72 8.64 22.57
N ASP A 592 0.80 7.66 22.56
CA ASP A 592 -0.30 7.60 23.52
C ASP A 592 0.23 7.50 24.96
N SER A 593 1.18 6.59 25.20
CA SER A 593 1.75 6.37 26.53
C SER A 593 2.54 7.57 27.07
N GLU A 594 3.18 8.34 26.18
CA GLU A 594 3.91 9.55 26.55
C GLU A 594 3.01 10.76 26.81
N THR A 595 1.79 10.76 26.26
CA THR A 595 0.88 11.92 26.31
C THR A 595 -0.25 11.76 27.32
N HIS A 596 -0.32 10.63 28.03
CA HIS A 596 -1.34 10.34 29.04
C HIS A 596 -0.76 9.98 30.41
N ASN A 597 -1.60 10.13 31.44
CA ASN A 597 -1.29 9.66 32.78
C ASN A 597 -1.57 8.16 32.91
N LEU A 598 -0.51 7.33 32.87
CA LEU A 598 -0.61 5.87 32.90
C LEU A 598 -1.16 5.27 34.21
N LYS A 599 -1.22 6.05 35.30
CA LYS A 599 -1.95 5.64 36.52
C LYS A 599 -3.46 5.69 36.33
N LYS A 600 -3.94 6.49 35.38
CA LYS A 600 -5.37 6.67 35.09
C LYS A 600 -5.80 5.87 33.87
N GLU A 601 -4.96 5.76 32.86
CA GLU A 601 -5.26 5.03 31.64
C GLU A 601 -5.17 3.50 31.83
N THR A 602 -6.14 2.77 31.29
CA THR A 602 -6.15 1.30 31.27
C THR A 602 -5.58 0.73 29.98
N ILE A 603 -5.15 -0.53 30.02
CA ILE A 603 -4.75 -1.27 28.82
C ILE A 603 -5.88 -1.29 27.78
N LYS A 604 -7.15 -1.42 28.21
CA LYS A 604 -8.30 -1.33 27.32
C LYS A 604 -8.37 0.02 26.59
N GLN A 605 -8.13 1.12 27.29
CA GLN A 605 -8.24 2.47 26.71
C GLN A 605 -7.19 2.68 25.62
N GLN A 606 -5.93 2.36 25.91
CA GLN A 606 -4.86 2.40 24.93
C GLN A 606 -5.14 1.47 23.74
N TYR A 607 -5.60 0.23 23.98
CA TYR A 607 -5.94 -0.68 22.88
C TYR A 607 -6.98 -0.07 21.92
N GLU A 608 -8.02 0.58 22.42
CA GLU A 608 -9.02 1.23 21.54
C GLU A 608 -8.45 2.46 20.82
N ALA A 609 -7.62 3.27 21.49
CA ALA A 609 -6.96 4.44 20.88
C ALA A 609 -5.98 4.02 19.77
N VAL A 610 -5.16 3.00 20.04
CA VAL A 610 -4.20 2.43 19.10
C VAL A 610 -4.93 1.76 17.94
N LYS A 611 -6.04 1.05 18.20
CA LYS A 611 -6.87 0.47 17.15
C LYS A 611 -7.48 1.54 16.24
N GLU A 612 -8.02 2.63 16.80
CA GLU A 612 -8.57 3.75 16.03
C GLU A 612 -7.48 4.36 15.12
N ARG A 613 -6.30 4.66 15.68
CA ARG A 613 -5.18 5.25 14.92
C ARG A 613 -4.59 4.30 13.87
N THR A 614 -4.37 3.04 14.21
CA THR A 614 -3.79 2.03 13.32
C THR A 614 -4.72 1.65 12.17
N SER A 615 -6.04 1.72 12.38
CA SER A 615 -7.04 1.54 11.31
C SER A 615 -7.06 2.68 10.28
N ASN A 616 -6.33 3.77 10.57
CA ASN A 616 -6.36 5.03 9.84
C ASN A 616 -7.81 5.51 9.63
N PHE A 617 -8.50 5.74 10.75
CA PHE A 617 -9.90 6.18 10.84
C PHE A 617 -10.91 5.22 10.19
N ASN A 618 -10.76 3.91 10.41
CA ASN A 618 -11.64 2.85 9.90
C ASN A 618 -11.77 2.79 8.37
N THR A 619 -10.83 3.38 7.62
CA THR A 619 -10.81 3.25 6.17
C THR A 619 -10.25 1.89 5.75
N TYR A 620 -9.28 1.36 6.50
CA TYR A 620 -8.52 0.14 6.19
C TYR A 620 -7.90 0.14 4.78
N THR A 621 -7.88 1.28 4.10
CA THR A 621 -7.23 1.44 2.80
C THR A 621 -5.72 1.60 2.94
N ALA A 622 -5.28 2.09 4.10
CA ALA A 622 -3.89 2.30 4.48
C ALA A 622 -3.76 2.20 6.02
N GLY A 623 -3.95 0.98 6.55
CA GLY A 623 -3.99 0.67 8.00
C GLY A 623 -4.31 -0.82 8.25
N SER A 624 -4.39 -1.23 9.51
CA SER A 624 -4.61 -2.63 9.90
C SER A 624 -5.52 -2.78 11.12
N HIS A 625 -6.08 -3.97 11.30
CA HIS A 625 -6.86 -4.37 12.46
C HIS A 625 -5.92 -4.76 13.60
N VAL A 626 -5.86 -3.91 14.61
CA VAL A 626 -5.21 -4.27 15.89
C VAL A 626 -6.03 -5.37 16.56
N MET A 627 -5.38 -6.48 16.88
CA MET A 627 -6.02 -7.64 17.49
C MET A 627 -5.59 -7.84 18.93
N GLU A 628 -6.29 -8.72 19.64
CA GLU A 628 -5.99 -9.09 21.02
C GLU A 628 -6.22 -10.58 21.30
N TYR A 629 -5.36 -11.16 22.15
CA TYR A 629 -5.35 -12.59 22.49
C TYR A 629 -5.00 -12.82 23.97
N GLY A 630 -5.21 -14.05 24.45
CA GLY A 630 -4.89 -14.45 25.83
C GLY A 630 -5.90 -13.94 26.87
N ASN A 631 -5.43 -13.70 28.09
CA ASN A 631 -6.27 -13.32 29.22
C ASN A 631 -6.75 -11.86 29.12
N LYS A 632 -7.97 -11.66 28.61
CA LYS A 632 -8.56 -10.32 28.43
C LYS A 632 -9.01 -9.63 29.73
N SER A 633 -9.01 -10.33 30.88
CA SER A 633 -9.34 -9.69 32.17
C SER A 633 -8.29 -8.65 32.57
N ILE A 634 -7.04 -8.84 32.14
CA ILE A 634 -5.91 -7.92 32.35
C ILE A 634 -6.18 -6.54 31.72
N LYS A 635 -7.03 -6.44 30.69
CA LYS A 635 -7.35 -5.15 30.02
C LYS A 635 -7.90 -4.07 30.97
N SER A 636 -8.47 -4.48 32.09
CA SER A 636 -9.02 -3.57 33.10
C SER A 636 -7.94 -2.89 33.95
N GLU A 637 -6.73 -3.45 33.98
CA GLU A 637 -5.58 -2.92 34.70
C GLU A 637 -5.06 -1.61 34.07
N LYS A 638 -4.36 -0.84 34.90
CA LYS A 638 -3.72 0.42 34.51
C LYS A 638 -2.37 0.17 33.84
N LEU A 639 -2.04 0.96 32.83
CA LEU A 639 -0.79 0.82 32.08
C LEU A 639 0.46 0.97 32.95
N TYR A 640 0.41 1.77 34.02
CA TYR A 640 1.57 1.99 34.89
C TYR A 640 2.10 0.71 35.54
N LEU A 641 1.26 -0.32 35.69
CA LEU A 641 1.65 -1.62 36.25
C LEU A 641 2.66 -2.35 35.38
N TYR A 642 2.77 -1.99 34.10
CA TYR A 642 3.70 -2.58 33.13
C TYR A 642 4.72 -1.56 32.65
N GLN A 643 4.26 -0.36 32.26
CA GLN A 643 5.11 0.62 31.58
C GLN A 643 5.74 1.67 32.50
N GLY A 644 5.33 1.74 33.76
CA GLY A 644 5.82 2.80 34.63
C GLY A 644 4.92 4.02 34.70
N TYR A 645 5.35 5.02 35.47
CA TYR A 645 4.65 6.29 35.59
C TYR A 645 5.67 7.43 35.53
N ASP A 646 5.56 8.27 34.50
CA ASP A 646 6.35 9.50 34.40
C ASP A 646 5.74 10.57 35.34
N PRO A 647 6.46 11.05 36.37
CA PRO A 647 5.97 12.11 37.23
C PRO A 647 5.67 13.43 36.49
N ALA A 648 6.19 13.65 35.28
CA ALA A 648 5.85 14.80 34.45
C ALA A 648 4.42 14.72 33.89
N SER A 649 3.82 13.53 33.80
CA SER A 649 2.47 13.32 33.24
C SER A 649 1.34 13.37 34.28
N VAL A 650 1.61 13.79 35.54
CA VAL A 650 0.58 13.91 36.60
C VAL A 650 -0.66 14.67 36.12
N ASN A 651 -0.44 15.80 35.44
CA ASN A 651 -1.48 16.70 34.98
C ASN A 651 -2.01 16.35 33.59
N PHE A 652 -1.53 15.29 32.97
CA PHE A 652 -2.01 14.87 31.65
C PHE A 652 -3.39 14.21 31.78
N PRO A 653 -4.24 14.36 30.74
CA PRO A 653 -5.54 13.70 30.72
C PRO A 653 -5.37 12.17 30.70
N PRO A 654 -6.44 11.42 31.01
CA PRO A 654 -6.42 9.96 30.95
C PRO A 654 -6.75 9.37 29.57
N ASN A 655 -7.53 10.06 28.73
CA ASN A 655 -7.94 9.60 27.38
C ASN A 655 -8.72 10.69 26.59
N ASN A 656 -8.28 11.96 26.63
CA ASN A 656 -9.03 13.06 25.98
C ASN A 656 -8.31 13.65 24.76
N PHE A 657 -7.12 13.17 24.43
CA PHE A 657 -6.34 13.70 23.32
C PHE A 657 -6.43 12.76 22.11
N ARG A 658 -7.35 13.09 21.19
CA ARG A 658 -7.37 12.45 19.87
C ARG A 658 -6.32 13.11 18.98
N LEU A 659 -5.28 12.38 18.62
CA LEU A 659 -4.42 12.73 17.50
C LEU A 659 -5.19 12.51 16.20
N ASP A 660 -6.06 13.47 15.84
CA ASP A 660 -6.86 13.47 14.61
C ASP A 660 -5.97 13.84 13.39
N THR A 661 -4.90 13.07 13.16
CA THR A 661 -4.03 13.26 12.00
C THR A 661 -4.02 11.98 11.17
N HIS A 662 -4.56 12.05 9.95
CA HIS A 662 -4.41 10.98 8.96
C HIS A 662 -2.93 10.73 8.72
N MET A 663 -2.54 9.46 8.79
CA MET A 663 -1.16 9.04 8.61
C MET A 663 -1.01 8.44 7.23
N ASP A 664 -0.20 9.06 6.38
CA ASP A 664 0.28 8.36 5.19
C ASP A 664 1.25 7.26 5.63
N VAL A 665 1.14 6.10 4.98
CA VAL A 665 1.87 4.90 5.36
C VAL A 665 2.34 4.09 4.16
N VAL A 666 3.38 3.28 4.39
CA VAL A 666 3.90 2.29 3.44
C VAL A 666 3.71 0.89 3.99
N ASN A 667 3.35 -0.06 3.14
CA ASN A 667 3.33 -1.46 3.53
C ASN A 667 4.76 -1.87 3.96
N GLN A 668 4.91 -2.54 5.11
CA GLN A 668 6.25 -2.92 5.60
C GLN A 668 7.07 -3.70 4.56
N ARG A 669 6.44 -4.56 3.75
CA ARG A 669 7.13 -5.35 2.71
C ARG A 669 7.68 -4.47 1.58
N ASP A 670 7.16 -3.26 1.40
CA ASP A 670 7.60 -2.31 0.36
C ASP A 670 8.50 -1.20 0.90
N ALA A 671 8.64 -1.07 2.22
CA ALA A 671 9.48 -0.05 2.87
C ALA A 671 10.95 -0.16 2.42
N ASP A 672 11.47 -1.37 2.23
CA ASP A 672 12.86 -1.56 1.75
C ASP A 672 13.04 -1.08 0.30
N LEU A 673 12.05 -1.29 -0.56
CA LEU A 673 12.08 -0.78 -1.94
C LEU A 673 11.94 0.73 -1.96
N LEU A 674 11.11 1.31 -1.08
CA LEU A 674 11.02 2.76 -0.89
C LEU A 674 12.39 3.33 -0.48
N PHE A 675 13.07 2.72 0.49
CA PHE A 675 14.40 3.13 0.91
C PHE A 675 15.43 3.08 -0.23
N LEU A 676 15.50 1.97 -0.97
CA LEU A 676 16.41 1.87 -2.13
C LEU A 676 16.08 2.92 -3.20
N TRP A 677 14.80 3.20 -3.43
CA TRP A 677 14.35 4.23 -4.35
C TRP A 677 14.77 5.64 -3.89
N GLN A 678 14.64 5.94 -2.60
CA GLN A 678 15.12 7.21 -2.04
C GLN A 678 16.64 7.34 -2.12
N ARG A 679 17.40 6.26 -1.88
CA ARG A 679 18.86 6.24 -2.10
C ARG A 679 19.20 6.57 -3.56
N HIS A 680 18.49 5.98 -4.52
CA HIS A 680 18.71 6.27 -5.93
C HIS A 680 18.40 7.74 -6.27
N LYS A 681 17.30 8.28 -5.74
CA LYS A 681 16.89 9.68 -5.95
C LYS A 681 17.87 10.68 -5.35
N THR A 682 18.47 10.35 -4.20
CA THR A 682 19.34 11.26 -3.42
C THR A 682 20.83 11.14 -3.76
N ALA A 683 21.26 10.08 -4.44
CA ALA A 683 22.60 10.00 -5.02
C ALA A 683 22.79 11.13 -6.05
N LYS A 684 23.48 12.21 -5.68
CA LYS A 684 23.75 13.37 -6.57
C LYS A 684 24.64 12.92 -7.73
N ASP A 685 24.27 13.18 -9.00
CA ASP A 685 24.98 13.02 -10.30
C ASP A 685 26.11 11.98 -10.48
N ASP A 686 26.24 11.05 -9.55
CA ASP A 686 27.16 9.93 -9.51
C ASP A 686 26.49 8.79 -10.25
N SER A 687 26.76 8.74 -11.55
CA SER A 687 26.18 7.75 -12.46
C SER A 687 26.53 6.31 -12.06
N GLU A 688 27.72 6.09 -11.49
CA GLU A 688 28.17 4.76 -11.06
C GLU A 688 27.40 4.29 -9.82
N LYS A 689 27.27 5.16 -8.81
CA LYS A 689 26.50 4.85 -7.60
C LYS A 689 25.01 4.67 -7.90
N LYS A 690 24.43 5.50 -8.79
CA LYS A 690 23.05 5.30 -9.25
C LYS A 690 22.87 3.96 -9.97
N ALA A 691 23.80 3.58 -10.84
CA ALA A 691 23.76 2.30 -11.54
C ALA A 691 23.84 1.11 -10.56
N GLU A 692 24.69 1.19 -9.54
CA GLU A 692 24.79 0.17 -8.49
C GLU A 692 23.51 0.05 -7.65
N ILE A 693 22.88 1.18 -7.28
CA ILE A 693 21.60 1.15 -6.55
C ILE A 693 20.48 0.57 -7.45
N LEU A 694 20.42 0.94 -8.74
CA LEU A 694 19.46 0.36 -9.68
C LEU A 694 19.67 -1.15 -9.87
N LYS A 695 20.92 -1.61 -9.84
CA LYS A 695 21.25 -3.03 -9.84
C LYS A 695 20.72 -3.72 -8.58
N GLN A 696 20.93 -3.14 -7.39
CA GLN A 696 20.38 -3.66 -6.13
C GLN A 696 18.83 -3.73 -6.15
N ILE A 697 18.16 -2.70 -6.67
CA ILE A 697 16.70 -2.68 -6.84
C ILE A 697 16.27 -3.82 -7.77
N ARG A 698 16.94 -3.96 -8.92
CA ARG A 698 16.63 -4.99 -9.91
C ARG A 698 16.82 -6.39 -9.33
N GLU A 699 17.97 -6.68 -8.71
CA GLU A 699 18.25 -7.98 -8.09
C GLU A 699 17.25 -8.31 -6.97
N THR A 700 16.87 -7.31 -6.17
CA THR A 700 15.83 -7.47 -5.13
C THR A 700 14.49 -7.81 -5.77
N MET A 701 14.04 -7.07 -6.78
CA MET A 701 12.78 -7.35 -7.47
C MET A 701 12.78 -8.69 -8.19
N GLU A 702 13.88 -9.05 -8.86
CA GLU A 702 14.05 -10.34 -9.54
C GLU A 702 13.98 -11.50 -8.56
N HIS A 703 14.57 -11.37 -7.37
CA HIS A 703 14.46 -12.37 -6.29
C HIS A 703 13.02 -12.47 -5.76
N ARG A 704 12.33 -11.34 -5.54
CA ARG A 704 10.92 -11.34 -5.12
C ARG A 704 10.02 -12.05 -6.13
N VAL A 705 10.16 -11.70 -7.41
CA VAL A 705 9.42 -12.34 -8.52
C VAL A 705 9.75 -13.82 -8.62
N HIS A 706 11.00 -14.21 -8.40
CA HIS A 706 11.40 -15.61 -8.33
C HIS A 706 10.64 -16.37 -7.24
N LEU A 707 10.67 -15.87 -6.00
CA LEU A 707 9.96 -16.50 -4.88
C LEU A 707 8.46 -16.63 -5.16
N ASP A 708 7.81 -15.54 -5.60
CA ASP A 708 6.37 -15.55 -5.93
C ASP A 708 6.04 -16.59 -7.02
N ASN A 709 6.82 -16.62 -8.11
CA ASN A 709 6.62 -17.55 -9.22
C ASN A 709 6.90 -19.01 -8.84
N SER A 710 7.92 -19.26 -8.02
CA SER A 710 8.23 -20.61 -7.53
C SER A 710 7.08 -21.16 -6.69
N ILE A 711 6.51 -20.36 -5.80
CA ILE A 711 5.35 -20.75 -4.98
C ILE A 711 4.12 -20.98 -5.84
N GLU A 712 3.86 -20.11 -6.82
CA GLU A 712 2.76 -20.29 -7.76
C GLU A 712 2.90 -21.60 -8.54
N LEU A 713 4.11 -21.91 -9.04
CA LEU A 713 4.40 -23.14 -9.78
C LEU A 713 4.23 -24.38 -8.90
N ILE A 714 4.75 -24.37 -7.67
CA ILE A 714 4.54 -25.46 -6.69
C ILE A 714 3.04 -25.72 -6.52
N GLY A 715 2.24 -24.66 -6.37
CA GLY A 715 0.79 -24.77 -6.25
C GLY A 715 0.14 -25.40 -7.48
N LYS A 716 0.54 -24.98 -8.69
CA LYS A 716 0.03 -25.53 -9.95
C LYS A 716 0.38 -27.00 -10.13
N VAL A 717 1.60 -27.41 -9.77
CA VAL A 717 2.05 -28.79 -9.91
C VAL A 717 1.37 -29.71 -8.90
N LEU A 718 1.24 -29.28 -7.64
CA LEU A 718 0.65 -30.11 -6.58
C LEU A 718 -0.88 -30.21 -6.67
N PHE A 719 -1.55 -29.13 -7.05
CA PHE A 719 -3.01 -29.02 -6.92
C PHE A 719 -3.73 -28.67 -8.24
N GLY A 720 -2.99 -28.57 -9.34
CA GLY A 720 -3.52 -28.21 -10.66
C GLY A 720 -3.61 -26.69 -10.88
N PRO A 721 -3.71 -26.26 -12.15
CA PRO A 721 -3.62 -24.85 -12.56
C PRO A 721 -4.76 -23.98 -12.05
N GLU A 722 -5.96 -24.53 -11.88
CA GLU A 722 -7.15 -23.79 -11.44
C GLU A 722 -7.23 -23.62 -9.91
N LYS A 723 -6.75 -24.62 -9.15
CA LYS A 723 -6.95 -24.70 -7.70
C LYS A 723 -5.69 -24.40 -6.90
N GLY A 724 -4.51 -24.47 -7.50
CA GLY A 724 -3.22 -24.27 -6.82
C GLY A 724 -3.11 -22.97 -6.05
N SER A 725 -3.33 -21.84 -6.70
CA SER A 725 -3.24 -20.53 -6.04
C SER A 725 -4.28 -20.38 -4.92
N ASN A 726 -5.52 -20.77 -5.17
CA ASN A 726 -6.59 -20.69 -4.16
C ASN A 726 -6.31 -21.59 -2.95
N PHE A 727 -5.73 -22.77 -3.16
CA PHE A 727 -5.38 -23.70 -2.10
C PHE A 727 -4.22 -23.16 -1.26
N LEU A 728 -3.12 -22.73 -1.90
CA LEU A 728 -1.95 -22.20 -1.20
C LEU A 728 -2.26 -20.93 -0.39
N ASN A 729 -3.18 -20.11 -0.88
CA ASN A 729 -3.61 -18.88 -0.20
C ASN A 729 -4.81 -19.08 0.74
N SER A 730 -5.30 -20.32 0.90
CA SER A 730 -6.46 -20.59 1.73
C SER A 730 -6.21 -20.22 3.19
N LYS A 731 -7.24 -19.65 3.82
CA LYS A 731 -7.21 -19.14 5.19
C LYS A 731 -7.95 -20.12 6.09
N ARG A 732 -7.34 -20.49 7.22
CA ARG A 732 -7.99 -21.31 8.23
C ARG A 732 -8.95 -20.46 9.08
N PRO A 733 -10.04 -21.05 9.60
CA PRO A 733 -10.88 -20.41 10.59
C PRO A 733 -10.09 -19.87 11.79
N ALA A 734 -10.54 -18.76 12.38
CA ALA A 734 -9.81 -18.04 13.42
C ALA A 734 -9.53 -18.83 14.72
N HIS A 735 -10.25 -19.93 14.96
CA HIS A 735 -10.06 -20.78 16.13
C HIS A 735 -8.99 -21.87 15.94
N LEU A 736 -8.44 -22.03 14.72
CA LEU A 736 -7.42 -23.02 14.42
C LEU A 736 -6.04 -22.36 14.27
N PRO A 737 -4.96 -23.08 14.63
CA PRO A 737 -3.61 -22.64 14.33
C PRO A 737 -3.36 -22.63 12.82
N LEU A 738 -2.35 -21.86 12.39
CA LEU A 738 -1.93 -21.78 10.98
C LEU A 738 -1.63 -23.16 10.38
N VAL A 739 -0.90 -23.99 11.14
CA VAL A 739 -0.49 -25.33 10.76
C VAL A 739 -0.69 -26.28 11.94
N ASP A 740 -1.04 -27.54 11.66
CA ASP A 740 -1.15 -28.56 12.69
C ASP A 740 0.23 -29.14 13.06
N ASP A 741 1.10 -29.32 12.06
CA ASP A 741 2.46 -29.84 12.20
C ASP A 741 3.50 -28.76 11.88
N TRP A 742 4.05 -28.16 12.94
CA TRP A 742 5.06 -27.11 12.85
C TRP A 742 6.43 -27.63 12.41
N GLU A 743 6.75 -28.90 12.67
CA GLU A 743 8.01 -29.51 12.21
C GLU A 743 7.95 -29.81 10.71
N CYS A 744 6.79 -30.23 10.19
CA CYS A 744 6.55 -30.24 8.75
C CYS A 744 6.79 -28.86 8.14
N LEU A 745 6.24 -27.80 8.74
CA LEU A 745 6.37 -26.44 8.23
C LEU A 745 7.84 -26.01 8.16
N LYS A 746 8.59 -26.14 9.25
CA LYS A 746 10.02 -25.79 9.31
C LYS A 746 10.83 -26.63 8.33
N SER A 747 10.56 -27.93 8.24
CA SER A 747 11.21 -28.83 7.29
C SER A 747 10.96 -28.43 5.84
N LEU A 748 9.72 -28.08 5.51
CA LEU A 748 9.35 -27.64 4.17
C LEU A 748 9.97 -26.28 3.80
N VAL A 749 10.09 -25.35 4.75
CA VAL A 749 10.83 -24.10 4.56
C VAL A 749 12.30 -24.39 4.22
N ARG A 750 12.98 -25.24 4.99
CA ARG A 750 14.37 -25.65 4.71
C ARG A 750 14.51 -26.34 3.36
N LEU A 751 13.58 -27.24 3.04
CA LEU A 751 13.58 -27.96 1.76
C LEU A 751 13.39 -27.00 0.59
N PHE A 752 12.44 -26.06 0.68
CA PHE A 752 12.25 -25.02 -0.31
C PHE A 752 13.53 -24.20 -0.49
N GLU A 753 14.13 -23.70 0.59
CA GLU A 753 15.32 -22.86 0.51
C GLU A 753 16.55 -23.59 -0.06
N SER A 754 16.64 -24.91 0.15
CA SER A 754 17.69 -25.75 -0.41
C SER A 754 17.68 -25.79 -1.94
N HIS A 755 16.50 -25.69 -2.56
CA HIS A 755 16.33 -25.75 -4.02
C HIS A 755 16.08 -24.38 -4.66
N CYS A 756 15.34 -23.51 -3.98
CA CYS A 756 14.83 -22.25 -4.51
C CYS A 756 15.54 -21.02 -3.95
N GLY A 757 16.48 -21.18 -3.01
CA GLY A 757 17.18 -20.06 -2.38
C GLY A 757 16.42 -19.46 -1.19
N SER A 758 17.10 -18.57 -0.48
CA SER A 758 16.61 -18.01 0.79
C SER A 758 15.31 -17.23 0.61
N LEU A 759 14.36 -17.42 1.54
CA LEU A 759 13.11 -16.66 1.59
C LEU A 759 13.37 -15.18 1.85
N THR A 760 14.42 -14.83 2.60
CA THR A 760 14.63 -13.48 3.17
C THR A 760 13.41 -13.02 3.98
N GLN A 761 13.39 -11.76 4.44
CA GLN A 761 12.21 -11.22 5.11
C GLN A 761 10.99 -11.10 4.18
N TYR A 762 11.20 -10.88 2.87
CA TYR A 762 10.09 -10.80 1.90
C TYR A 762 9.32 -12.13 1.80
N GLY A 763 10.04 -13.25 1.65
CA GLY A 763 9.48 -14.56 1.39
C GLY A 763 8.70 -15.15 2.57
N MET A 764 8.81 -14.57 3.78
CA MET A 764 7.98 -14.96 4.93
C MET A 764 6.48 -14.88 4.62
N LYS A 765 6.04 -14.03 3.66
CA LYS A 765 4.64 -14.00 3.18
C LYS A 765 4.13 -15.36 2.69
N HIS A 766 5.03 -16.24 2.24
CA HIS A 766 4.70 -17.54 1.68
C HIS A 766 4.59 -18.65 2.73
N ILE A 767 4.84 -18.38 4.01
CA ILE A 767 4.74 -19.40 5.07
C ILE A 767 3.35 -20.04 5.11
N ARG A 768 2.27 -19.27 4.82
CA ARG A 768 0.91 -19.83 4.67
C ARG A 768 0.81 -20.90 3.58
N ALA A 769 1.51 -20.72 2.45
CA ALA A 769 1.51 -21.70 1.37
C ALA A 769 2.12 -23.02 1.86
N PHE A 770 3.26 -22.95 2.56
CA PHE A 770 3.91 -24.12 3.15
C PHE A 770 3.05 -24.78 4.24
N ALA A 771 2.41 -23.98 5.09
CA ALA A 771 1.48 -24.47 6.10
C ALA A 771 0.32 -25.25 5.45
N ASN A 772 -0.29 -24.71 4.40
CA ASN A 772 -1.39 -25.37 3.68
C ASN A 772 -0.96 -26.67 3.01
N VAL A 773 0.27 -26.75 2.52
CA VAL A 773 0.87 -28.00 2.03
C VAL A 773 1.01 -29.03 3.16
N CYS A 774 1.55 -28.64 4.31
CA CYS A 774 1.66 -29.52 5.48
C CYS A 774 0.30 -30.00 5.99
N ASN A 775 -0.67 -29.10 6.08
CA ASN A 775 -2.04 -29.39 6.49
C ASN A 775 -2.76 -30.38 5.55
N LYS A 776 -2.27 -30.53 4.32
CA LYS A 776 -2.80 -31.51 3.36
C LYS A 776 -2.20 -32.90 3.51
N GLY A 777 -1.07 -33.03 4.23
CA GLY A 777 -0.35 -34.28 4.41
C GLY A 777 0.43 -34.73 3.16
N ILE A 778 0.98 -33.79 2.39
CA ILE A 778 1.83 -34.14 1.22
C ILE A 778 3.18 -34.66 1.72
N SER A 779 3.67 -35.76 1.15
CA SER A 779 4.97 -36.33 1.53
C SER A 779 6.13 -35.42 1.10
N THR A 780 7.20 -35.41 1.90
CA THR A 780 8.43 -34.66 1.61
C THR A 780 9.07 -35.06 0.28
N SER A 781 9.03 -36.34 -0.09
CA SER A 781 9.56 -36.83 -1.37
C SER A 781 8.84 -36.24 -2.58
N ALA A 782 7.51 -36.15 -2.53
CA ALA A 782 6.72 -35.55 -3.60
C ALA A 782 6.98 -34.04 -3.69
N LEU A 783 7.20 -33.37 -2.56
CA LEU A 783 7.54 -31.95 -2.53
C LEU A 783 8.93 -31.68 -3.10
N GLU A 784 9.91 -32.53 -2.79
CA GLU A 784 11.28 -32.39 -3.31
C GLU A 784 11.33 -32.47 -4.84
N GLU A 785 10.63 -33.44 -5.45
CA GLU A 785 10.52 -33.54 -6.92
C GLU A 785 9.92 -32.27 -7.55
N VAL A 786 8.87 -31.72 -6.92
CA VAL A 786 8.23 -30.49 -7.38
C VAL A 786 9.16 -29.27 -7.23
N LEU A 787 9.91 -29.19 -6.14
CA LEU A 787 10.86 -28.11 -5.89
C LEU A 787 12.04 -28.15 -6.88
N VAL A 788 12.55 -29.35 -7.18
CA VAL A 788 13.57 -29.55 -8.20
C VAL A 788 13.03 -29.14 -9.58
N ALA A 789 11.79 -29.47 -9.91
CA ALA A 789 11.18 -29.05 -11.16
C ALA A 789 10.93 -27.53 -11.20
N ALA A 790 10.55 -26.92 -10.08
CA ALA A 790 10.22 -25.50 -10.01
C ALA A 790 11.45 -24.57 -9.99
N CYS A 791 12.57 -25.04 -9.45
CA CYS A 791 13.74 -24.20 -9.17
C CYS A 791 15.06 -24.75 -9.74
N GLY A 792 15.05 -25.97 -10.31
CA GLY A 792 16.25 -26.65 -10.81
C GLY A 792 16.98 -25.86 -11.89
N GLY A 793 18.30 -25.73 -11.72
CA GLY A 793 19.20 -25.10 -12.70
C GLY A 793 19.38 -23.58 -12.58
N ARG A 794 18.75 -22.92 -11.59
CA ARG A 794 18.89 -21.46 -11.39
C ARG A 794 20.06 -21.11 -10.48
N ASN A 795 20.82 -20.08 -10.86
CA ASN A 795 21.83 -19.48 -10.00
C ASN A 795 21.15 -18.48 -9.03
N ASN A 796 21.08 -18.83 -7.75
CA ASN A 796 20.47 -17.99 -6.71
C ASN A 796 21.41 -16.87 -6.21
N GLY A 797 22.63 -16.76 -6.78
CA GLY A 797 23.58 -15.69 -6.47
C GLY A 797 23.87 -15.61 -4.96
N PRO A 798 23.74 -14.43 -4.32
CA PRO A 798 23.98 -14.27 -2.89
C PRO A 798 22.84 -14.82 -1.99
N TRP A 799 21.72 -15.24 -2.58
CA TRP A 799 20.50 -15.65 -1.86
C TRP A 799 20.46 -17.17 -1.64
N THR A 800 21.57 -17.75 -1.21
CA THR A 800 21.64 -19.17 -0.85
C THR A 800 21.67 -19.36 0.66
N PRO A 801 21.07 -20.45 1.19
CA PRO A 801 21.17 -20.77 2.62
C PRO A 801 22.60 -20.98 3.09
N SER A 802 23.49 -21.45 2.21
CA SER A 802 24.92 -21.60 2.52
C SER A 802 25.61 -20.30 2.94
N ASN A 803 25.09 -19.15 2.49
CA ASN A 803 25.64 -17.83 2.83
C ASN A 803 24.90 -17.15 3.99
N ARG A 804 23.62 -17.47 4.19
CA ARG A 804 22.73 -16.73 5.10
C ARG A 804 22.19 -17.52 6.29
N GLY A 805 22.32 -18.85 6.27
CA GLY A 805 21.56 -19.75 7.14
C GLY A 805 20.18 -20.08 6.55
N TYR A 806 19.52 -21.07 7.13
CA TYR A 806 18.13 -21.41 6.82
C TYR A 806 17.18 -20.57 7.67
N SER A 807 16.05 -20.17 7.08
CA SER A 807 15.02 -19.38 7.76
C SER A 807 14.34 -20.13 8.92
N ALA A 808 14.42 -21.46 8.97
CA ALA A 808 13.70 -22.33 9.91
C ALA A 808 14.51 -23.47 10.50
#